data_AF-A0A8S3RKK5-F1
#
_entry.id   AF-A0A8S3RKK5-F1
#
_cell.length_a   1.000
_cell.length_b   1.000
_cell.length_c   1.000
_cell.angle_alpha   90.00
_cell.angle_beta   90.00
_cell.angle_gamma   90.00
#
_symmetry.space_group_name_H-M   'P 1'
#
loop_
_entity.id
_entity.type
_entity.pdbx_description
1 polymer ?
#
loop_
_entity_poly.entity_id
_entity_poly.type
_entity_poly.pdbx_seq_one_letter_code
_entity_poly.pdbx_strand_id
1 'polypeptide(L)'
;MTGFTTAGFPVNNIDVAPKYSGILLGISNTVGTIPGMVAPLVAAMAQVLKPNCSLAGKSLIPIILRVKNADAEAVLELSRLKKDEPLESLTKVELIAQFEKLTGESVKDVLIVLCGKDDNIENVRLLVHESILLANSVGARGQRLSTSNPSTDTPAAKGSDGKAAQGDPSTTNQQLQAMRQDLDELKKNSKVLQVDEALSYVRTLAARPKLTTPGVLLAAIEMLVDAANKANHKDCSLFSKSFSMCKKYEDNVDFCGLVLKLFGSQEDKKISSLISDWAKSKKYEEPSGSKERQDILDAPPTSAPAFPFPGYGYQNPGFGFPYPNFYPGPNYNSGGFRPPRMQGGRGRRVSNGNIRDHEPLAKKEKFEPEIPDWELKSGFDPLSVKLRKQSDILLVNYKGEITQPSDCLPSAEEVVNGSDYDFEDLSFLDPNFFKAGNLMYCSEQWEKIGCPGEILDWIKQGVDIRPMFKHFKGNFRGRCYDSSLPKPAYFQNSASCKGFEKFLCDTLLERIANGSLTVIGRVGECDPPLLVLPITIEPSKPRMCHDERYLNLWIKDFPFSLDTLKEVPRLIEKDSFMASLDDKSGYDHILLNPNSRQYFGIQFAGWYMVFNSLPFGFKASAFIYHTTGLVPISYCRSLGVPSLLYIDDRLVCEFKNTSLKKKSGHAELVKSLYILCQVLVRLGYFLNLEKCCFIPTRCLKFLGMFCDSAKLAFILPEQKKESFRILRESILDGNDVGIKTLQRFAGKCISFFLAVPSARLFSREINRAISLASKNSKKINIYKELKEELEYWRFLDNWKGTASWRLETHLQLILATDSSLFKWGAFMICKEVTVEFGDFWNKNDSSPIHVKEANALLHSLCSVKERIVDSRVDAFCDNLAVVNAWSNQGGRDPSLNGVLRKIFTLSKTVNMDLRLVYVSSSRNPADRESRKLRLSDAMLSPMKWEIC
;
A
#
# COMPACT_ATOMS: atom_id res chain seq x y z
N MET A 1 8.50 8.44 -27.03
CA MET A 1 8.22 7.28 -27.91
C MET A 1 7.05 6.40 -27.45
N THR A 2 6.47 6.60 -26.25
CA THR A 2 5.32 5.83 -25.74
C THR A 2 3.98 6.14 -26.43
N GLY A 3 3.87 7.25 -27.18
CA GLY A 3 2.62 7.63 -27.86
C GLY A 3 2.30 6.79 -29.10
N PHE A 4 3.30 6.43 -29.92
CA PHE A 4 3.07 5.76 -31.21
C PHE A 4 2.85 4.24 -31.09
N THR A 5 3.45 3.57 -30.09
CA THR A 5 3.17 2.16 -29.80
C THR A 5 1.76 1.92 -29.28
N THR A 6 1.12 2.95 -28.73
CA THR A 6 -0.23 2.86 -28.15
C THR A 6 -1.32 3.13 -29.19
N ALA A 7 -1.02 3.49 -30.44
CA ALA A 7 -2.05 3.79 -31.43
C ALA A 7 -2.69 2.53 -32.08
N GLY A 8 -2.01 1.38 -32.06
CA GLY A 8 -2.50 0.15 -32.72
C GLY A 8 -3.29 -0.82 -31.82
N PHE A 9 -3.24 -0.64 -30.50
CA PHE A 9 -3.83 -1.56 -29.52
C PHE A 9 -5.20 -1.16 -28.90
N PRO A 10 -5.61 0.13 -28.83
CA PRO A 10 -6.83 0.51 -28.12
C PRO A 10 -8.07 0.58 -29.01
N VAL A 11 -7.97 0.22 -30.29
CA VAL A 11 -9.12 0.18 -31.20
C VAL A 11 -9.54 -1.27 -31.42
N ASN A 12 -10.76 -1.60 -31.02
CA ASN A 12 -11.33 -2.90 -31.32
C ASN A 12 -11.68 -2.94 -32.82
N ASN A 13 -10.81 -3.56 -33.62
CA ASN A 13 -10.95 -3.61 -35.09
C ASN A 13 -12.24 -4.33 -35.55
N ILE A 14 -12.85 -5.13 -34.68
CA ILE A 14 -14.19 -5.72 -34.89
C ILE A 14 -15.28 -4.65 -34.91
N ASP A 15 -15.16 -3.60 -34.09
CA ASP A 15 -16.18 -2.55 -34.00
C ASP A 15 -16.12 -1.56 -35.18
N VAL A 16 -14.97 -1.48 -35.87
CA VAL A 16 -14.75 -0.57 -37.00
C VAL A 16 -15.17 -1.21 -38.33
N ALA A 17 -14.76 -2.44 -38.61
CA ALA A 17 -15.16 -3.17 -39.81
C ALA A 17 -15.09 -4.69 -39.57
N PRO A 18 -16.17 -5.33 -39.10
CA PRO A 18 -16.17 -6.72 -38.67
C PRO A 18 -15.64 -7.70 -39.73
N LYS A 19 -16.04 -7.50 -40.99
CA LYS A 19 -15.66 -8.35 -42.14
C LYS A 19 -14.17 -8.25 -42.53
N TYR A 20 -13.49 -7.16 -42.18
CA TYR A 20 -12.07 -6.93 -42.52
C TYR A 20 -11.18 -6.81 -41.27
N SER A 21 -11.73 -7.15 -40.10
CA SER A 21 -11.07 -7.00 -38.80
C SER A 21 -9.71 -7.68 -38.74
N GLY A 22 -9.57 -8.87 -39.35
CA GLY A 22 -8.29 -9.58 -39.45
C GLY A 22 -7.24 -8.85 -40.29
N ILE A 23 -7.65 -8.21 -41.40
CA ILE A 23 -6.75 -7.43 -42.27
C ILE A 23 -6.33 -6.13 -41.57
N LEU A 24 -7.28 -5.44 -40.94
CA LEU A 24 -7.02 -4.22 -40.17
C LEU A 24 -6.10 -4.49 -38.98
N LEU A 25 -6.28 -5.62 -38.29
CA LEU A 25 -5.39 -6.05 -37.21
C LEU A 25 -3.98 -6.30 -37.73
N GLY A 26 -3.84 -6.94 -38.91
CA GLY A 26 -2.56 -7.15 -39.58
C GLY A 26 -1.83 -5.84 -39.91
N ILE A 27 -2.53 -4.87 -40.50
CA ILE A 27 -1.96 -3.55 -40.84
C ILE A 27 -1.57 -2.78 -39.56
N SER A 28 -2.44 -2.78 -38.55
CA SER A 28 -2.21 -2.09 -37.27
C SER A 28 -0.99 -2.64 -36.53
N ASN A 29 -0.86 -3.97 -36.49
CA ASN A 29 0.29 -4.64 -35.88
C ASN A 29 1.58 -4.38 -36.66
N THR A 30 1.51 -4.32 -37.99
CA THR A 30 2.68 -4.01 -38.82
C THR A 30 3.18 -2.59 -38.55
N VAL A 31 2.29 -1.58 -38.54
CA VAL A 31 2.66 -0.18 -38.24
C VAL A 31 3.14 -0.01 -36.80
N GLY A 32 2.55 -0.73 -35.84
CA GLY A 32 2.97 -0.70 -34.43
C GLY A 32 4.35 -1.33 -34.17
N THR A 33 4.82 -2.21 -35.06
CA THR A 33 6.10 -2.92 -34.91
C THR A 33 7.28 -2.14 -35.52
N ILE A 34 7.03 -1.30 -36.54
CA ILE A 34 8.07 -0.48 -37.21
C ILE A 34 8.85 0.40 -36.21
N PRO A 35 8.23 1.13 -35.25
CA PRO A 35 8.96 1.88 -34.24
C PRO A 35 9.83 1.01 -33.33
N GLY A 36 9.42 -0.23 -33.06
CA GLY A 36 10.20 -1.20 -32.28
C GLY A 36 11.42 -1.74 -33.02
N MET A 37 11.41 -1.71 -34.36
CA MET A 37 12.55 -2.03 -35.20
C MET A 37 13.48 -0.83 -35.43
N VAL A 38 12.93 0.38 -35.53
CA VAL A 38 13.70 1.61 -35.77
C VAL A 38 14.31 2.18 -34.48
N ALA A 39 13.66 2.01 -33.32
CA ALA A 39 14.15 2.54 -32.05
C ALA A 39 15.51 1.97 -31.60
N PRO A 40 15.82 0.66 -31.78
CA PRO A 40 17.17 0.14 -31.55
C PRO A 40 18.20 0.71 -32.54
N LEU A 41 17.82 0.95 -33.81
CA LEU A 41 18.70 1.57 -34.82
C LEU A 41 19.03 3.04 -34.50
N VAL A 42 18.12 3.76 -33.84
CA VAL A 42 18.33 5.14 -33.35
C VAL A 42 19.05 5.14 -31.99
N ALA A 43 18.80 4.16 -31.12
CA ALA A 43 19.51 3.97 -29.86
C ALA A 43 20.95 3.47 -30.05
N ALA A 44 21.24 2.76 -31.15
CA ALA A 44 22.58 2.37 -31.58
C ALA A 44 23.42 3.53 -32.12
N MET A 45 22.89 4.76 -32.15
CA MET A 45 23.73 5.95 -32.26
C MET A 45 24.37 6.24 -30.89
N ALA A 46 25.55 5.66 -30.66
CA ALA A 46 26.41 5.93 -29.50
C ALA A 46 26.49 7.43 -29.17
N GLN A 47 26.61 7.81 -27.88
CA GLN A 47 26.58 9.22 -27.47
C GLN A 47 27.78 10.01 -28.02
N VAL A 48 27.56 10.69 -29.14
CA VAL A 48 28.53 11.59 -29.78
C VAL A 48 28.56 12.93 -29.04
N LEU A 49 29.76 13.52 -28.86
CA LEU A 49 29.90 14.88 -28.34
C LEU A 49 29.13 15.90 -29.23
N LYS A 50 28.27 16.71 -28.62
CA LYS A 50 27.51 17.74 -29.35
C LYS A 50 28.43 18.89 -29.79
N PRO A 51 28.21 19.48 -30.97
CA PRO A 51 29.01 20.61 -31.44
C PRO A 51 28.92 21.81 -30.49
N ASN A 52 30.03 22.55 -30.34
CA ASN A 52 30.17 23.76 -29.52
C ASN A 52 30.04 23.58 -27.99
N CYS A 53 30.20 22.36 -27.47
CA CYS A 53 30.22 22.09 -26.03
C CYS A 53 31.66 22.13 -25.47
N SER A 54 31.86 22.85 -24.36
CA SER A 54 33.12 22.90 -23.60
C SER A 54 32.82 22.89 -22.10
N LEU A 55 33.75 22.36 -21.32
CA LEU A 55 33.78 22.33 -19.87
C LEU A 55 34.83 23.29 -19.27
N ALA A 56 35.51 24.10 -20.11
CA ALA A 56 36.46 25.09 -19.64
C ALA A 56 35.81 26.08 -18.64
N GLY A 57 36.41 26.20 -17.45
CA GLY A 57 35.89 27.04 -16.36
C GLY A 57 34.67 26.47 -15.62
N LYS A 58 34.29 25.20 -15.84
CA LYS A 58 33.22 24.50 -15.10
C LYS A 58 33.81 23.54 -14.07
N SER A 59 33.05 23.26 -13.00
CA SER A 59 33.50 22.34 -11.95
C SER A 59 33.62 20.90 -12.47
N LEU A 60 34.82 20.32 -12.33
CA LEU A 60 35.09 18.93 -12.71
C LEU A 60 34.84 17.91 -11.57
N ILE A 61 34.36 18.36 -10.40
CA ILE A 61 34.03 17.48 -9.25
C ILE A 61 33.12 16.30 -9.65
N PRO A 62 32.07 16.48 -10.48
CA PRO A 62 31.22 15.36 -10.90
C PRO A 62 31.96 14.30 -11.71
N ILE A 63 32.94 14.69 -12.55
CA ILE A 63 33.78 13.76 -13.32
C ILE A 63 34.72 13.03 -12.38
N ILE A 64 35.39 13.77 -11.49
CA ILE A 64 36.34 13.21 -10.51
C ILE A 64 35.67 12.14 -9.64
N LEU A 65 34.48 12.41 -9.10
CA LEU A 65 33.76 11.46 -8.25
C LEU A 65 33.32 10.19 -9.00
N ARG A 66 33.05 10.28 -10.30
CA ARG A 66 32.66 9.11 -11.11
C ARG A 66 33.87 8.29 -11.51
N VAL A 67 34.92 8.93 -12.01
CA VAL A 67 36.15 8.26 -12.45
C VAL A 67 36.88 7.60 -11.27
N LYS A 68 36.86 8.23 -10.09
CA LYS A 68 37.44 7.67 -8.86
C LYS A 68 36.79 6.36 -8.42
N ASN A 69 35.49 6.18 -8.68
CA ASN A 69 34.70 5.05 -8.19
C ASN A 69 34.34 4.01 -9.29
N ALA A 70 34.74 4.23 -10.54
CA ALA A 70 34.38 3.37 -11.67
C ALA A 70 35.60 2.64 -12.24
N ASP A 71 35.50 1.33 -12.51
CA ASP A 71 36.53 0.59 -13.21
C ASP A 71 36.40 0.74 -14.72
N ALA A 72 37.50 1.02 -15.41
CA ALA A 72 37.50 1.30 -16.85
C ALA A 72 37.00 0.09 -17.68
N GLU A 73 37.25 -1.14 -17.22
CA GLU A 73 36.81 -2.37 -17.85
C GLU A 73 35.30 -2.67 -17.69
N ALA A 74 34.60 -1.95 -16.80
CA ALA A 74 33.17 -2.15 -16.55
C ALA A 74 32.25 -1.35 -17.48
N VAL A 75 32.80 -0.47 -18.33
CA VAL A 75 32.02 0.33 -19.28
C VAL A 75 31.84 -0.45 -20.58
N LEU A 76 30.62 -0.97 -20.79
CA LEU A 76 30.29 -1.84 -21.93
C LEU A 76 30.33 -1.13 -23.30
N GLU A 77 30.11 0.19 -23.36
CA GLU A 77 30.18 1.00 -24.59
C GLU A 77 30.68 2.42 -24.30
N LEU A 78 31.78 2.85 -24.93
CA LEU A 78 32.34 4.20 -24.77
C LEU A 78 31.64 5.24 -25.67
N SER A 79 31.77 6.51 -25.26
CA SER A 79 31.28 7.67 -26.03
C SER A 79 32.12 7.88 -27.28
N ARG A 80 31.65 8.74 -28.19
CA ARG A 80 32.40 9.11 -29.40
C ARG A 80 32.61 10.61 -29.47
N LEU A 81 33.72 11.06 -30.04
CA LEU A 81 33.95 12.49 -30.29
C LEU A 81 33.15 12.97 -31.51
N LYS A 82 33.11 12.14 -32.56
CA LYS A 82 32.29 12.34 -33.75
C LYS A 82 31.61 11.02 -34.12
N LYS A 83 30.61 11.09 -35.01
CA LYS A 83 29.82 9.94 -35.46
C LYS A 83 30.71 8.75 -35.88
N ASP A 84 31.81 9.04 -36.57
CA ASP A 84 32.70 8.02 -37.15
C ASP A 84 34.06 7.91 -36.41
N GLU A 85 34.21 8.56 -35.25
CA GLU A 85 35.47 8.65 -34.49
C GLU A 85 35.27 8.15 -33.06
N PRO A 86 35.32 6.81 -32.82
CA PRO A 86 35.22 6.22 -31.50
C PRO A 86 36.46 6.51 -30.63
N LEU A 87 36.32 6.51 -29.30
CA LEU A 87 37.46 6.78 -28.39
C LEU A 87 38.49 5.63 -28.42
N GLU A 88 38.06 4.44 -28.81
CA GLU A 88 38.87 3.25 -28.97
C GLU A 88 39.84 3.36 -30.15
N SER A 89 39.53 4.16 -31.18
CA SER A 89 40.42 4.37 -32.33
C SER A 89 41.48 5.44 -32.10
N LEU A 90 41.44 6.15 -30.97
CA LEU A 90 42.39 7.23 -30.65
C LEU A 90 43.55 6.73 -29.78
N THR A 91 44.73 7.29 -30.04
CA THR A 91 45.92 7.06 -29.22
C THR A 91 45.80 7.80 -27.88
N LYS A 92 46.56 7.36 -26.86
CA LYS A 92 46.60 8.00 -25.53
C LYS A 92 46.93 9.49 -25.62
N VAL A 93 47.82 9.90 -26.53
CA VAL A 93 48.22 11.31 -26.74
C VAL A 93 47.06 12.13 -27.29
N GLU A 94 46.32 11.58 -28.26
CA GLU A 94 45.15 12.25 -28.83
C GLU A 94 44.01 12.38 -27.82
N LEU A 95 43.77 11.36 -27.00
CA LEU A 95 42.76 11.39 -25.94
C LEU A 95 43.07 12.47 -24.89
N ILE A 96 44.34 12.61 -24.48
CA ILE A 96 44.79 13.66 -23.57
C ILE A 96 44.54 15.03 -24.18
N ALA A 97 44.95 15.24 -25.44
CA ALA A 97 44.74 16.52 -26.13
C ALA A 97 43.25 16.89 -26.26
N GLN A 98 42.36 15.91 -26.45
CA GLN A 98 40.92 16.13 -26.53
C GLN A 98 40.30 16.43 -25.16
N PHE A 99 40.78 15.77 -24.09
CA PHE A 99 40.38 16.12 -22.73
C PHE A 99 40.76 17.55 -22.39
N GLU A 100 42.03 17.92 -22.60
CA GLU A 100 42.56 19.25 -22.31
C GLU A 100 41.84 20.33 -23.13
N LYS A 101 41.52 20.04 -24.40
CA LYS A 101 40.71 20.94 -25.24
C LYS A 101 39.27 21.08 -24.73
N LEU A 102 38.70 20.02 -24.16
CA LEU A 102 37.33 20.03 -23.66
C LEU A 102 37.21 20.73 -22.30
N THR A 103 38.18 20.55 -21.40
CA THR A 103 38.09 20.98 -19.99
C THR A 103 39.03 22.14 -19.63
N GLY A 104 40.11 22.35 -20.40
CA GLY A 104 41.18 23.31 -20.08
C GLY A 104 42.15 22.83 -18.99
N GLU A 105 41.98 21.61 -18.47
CA GLU A 105 42.74 21.07 -17.35
C GLU A 105 43.61 19.88 -17.78
N SER A 106 44.78 19.74 -17.14
CA SER A 106 45.73 18.66 -17.41
C SER A 106 45.20 17.30 -16.91
N VAL A 107 45.34 16.25 -17.73
CA VAL A 107 44.96 14.89 -17.35
C VAL A 107 45.72 14.41 -16.12
N LYS A 108 46.98 14.83 -15.93
CA LYS A 108 47.78 14.43 -14.76
C LYS A 108 47.17 14.97 -13.47
N ASP A 109 46.70 16.20 -13.48
CA ASP A 109 46.13 16.82 -12.28
C ASP A 109 44.77 16.21 -11.94
N VAL A 110 43.95 15.91 -12.94
CA VAL A 110 42.62 15.36 -12.70
C VAL A 110 42.66 13.85 -12.38
N LEU A 111 43.41 13.07 -13.15
CA LEU A 111 43.40 11.60 -13.05
C LEU A 111 44.35 11.09 -11.97
N ILE A 112 45.58 11.60 -11.93
CA ILE A 112 46.60 11.13 -10.98
C ILE A 112 46.41 11.83 -9.64
N VAL A 113 46.36 13.17 -9.61
CA VAL A 113 46.35 13.92 -8.34
C VAL A 113 44.98 13.86 -7.65
N LEU A 114 43.88 14.04 -8.39
CA LEU A 114 42.54 14.13 -7.79
C LEU A 114 41.79 12.79 -7.72
N CYS A 115 41.93 11.93 -8.75
CA CYS A 115 41.29 10.62 -8.75
C CYS A 115 42.17 9.51 -8.15
N GLY A 116 43.49 9.69 -8.06
CA GLY A 116 44.41 8.66 -7.57
C GLY A 116 44.59 7.47 -8.51
N LYS A 117 44.36 7.66 -9.82
CA LYS A 117 44.47 6.61 -10.85
C LYS A 117 45.67 6.86 -11.75
N ASP A 118 46.27 5.78 -12.24
CA ASP A 118 47.34 5.86 -13.24
C ASP A 118 46.79 6.36 -14.59
N ASP A 119 47.67 6.94 -15.40
CA ASP A 119 47.31 7.52 -16.69
C ASP A 119 47.24 6.47 -17.82
N ASN A 120 46.96 5.21 -17.52
CA ASN A 120 46.85 4.18 -18.55
C ASN A 120 45.73 4.50 -19.56
N ILE A 121 45.81 3.93 -20.76
CA ILE A 121 44.95 4.32 -21.87
C ILE A 121 43.46 4.11 -21.56
N GLU A 122 43.10 3.08 -20.79
CA GLU A 122 41.70 2.80 -20.42
C GLU A 122 41.16 3.79 -19.39
N ASN A 123 41.96 4.18 -18.40
CA ASN A 123 41.58 5.21 -17.43
C ASN A 123 41.46 6.60 -18.09
N VAL A 124 42.31 6.89 -19.09
CA VAL A 124 42.17 8.12 -19.90
C VAL A 124 40.91 8.06 -20.78
N ARG A 125 40.57 6.91 -21.37
CA ARG A 125 39.32 6.72 -22.12
C ARG A 125 38.08 6.92 -21.24
N LEU A 126 38.07 6.35 -20.04
CA LEU A 126 37.00 6.52 -19.06
C LEU A 126 36.83 8.00 -18.67
N LEU A 127 37.95 8.70 -18.45
CA LEU A 127 37.94 10.13 -18.13
C LEU A 127 37.35 10.97 -19.26
N VAL A 128 37.74 10.70 -20.51
CA VAL A 128 37.21 11.40 -21.70
C VAL A 128 35.73 11.06 -21.91
N HIS A 129 35.33 9.80 -21.71
CA HIS A 129 33.94 9.35 -21.78
C HIS A 129 33.03 10.13 -20.83
N GLU A 130 33.35 10.14 -19.53
CA GLU A 130 32.56 10.88 -18.54
C GLU A 130 32.56 12.40 -18.80
N SER A 131 33.65 12.92 -19.36
CA SER A 131 33.73 14.33 -19.75
C SER A 131 32.80 14.67 -20.91
N ILE A 132 32.67 13.78 -21.92
CA ILE A 132 31.70 13.94 -23.02
C ILE A 132 30.27 13.89 -22.50
N LEU A 133 29.97 12.94 -21.60
CA LEU A 133 28.64 12.83 -20.99
C LEU A 133 28.28 14.10 -20.21
N LEU A 134 29.21 14.62 -19.40
CA LEU A 134 28.98 15.85 -18.65
C LEU A 134 28.83 17.05 -19.59
N ALA A 135 29.72 17.22 -20.56
CA ALA A 135 29.66 18.31 -21.54
C ALA A 135 28.31 18.34 -22.28
N ASN A 136 27.83 17.17 -22.72
CA ASN A 136 26.54 17.02 -23.40
C ASN A 136 25.32 17.33 -22.51
N SER A 137 25.46 17.12 -21.20
CA SER A 137 24.42 17.41 -20.20
C SER A 137 24.39 18.89 -19.77
N VAL A 138 25.55 19.54 -19.72
CA VAL A 138 25.69 20.96 -19.33
C VAL A 138 25.38 21.90 -20.50
N GLY A 139 25.69 21.51 -21.74
CA GLY A 139 25.51 22.32 -22.96
C GLY A 139 24.07 22.56 -23.43
N ALA A 140 23.04 22.36 -22.61
CA ALA A 140 21.63 22.47 -23.02
C ALA A 140 20.98 23.86 -22.78
N ARG A 141 21.71 24.90 -22.34
CA ARG A 141 21.23 26.30 -22.32
C ARG A 141 22.35 27.31 -22.56
N GLY A 142 22.46 27.80 -23.81
CA GLY A 142 22.90 29.15 -24.18
C GLY A 142 24.34 29.58 -23.92
N GLN A 143 25.19 29.46 -24.94
CA GLN A 143 26.15 30.53 -25.31
C GLN A 143 26.51 30.42 -26.80
N ARG A 144 26.43 31.55 -27.52
CA ARG A 144 26.80 31.68 -28.94
C ARG A 144 28.32 31.81 -29.04
N LEU A 145 28.97 30.91 -29.79
CA LEU A 145 30.25 31.21 -30.41
C LEU A 145 29.96 31.98 -31.70
N SER A 146 30.44 33.22 -31.77
CA SER A 146 30.43 34.03 -33.00
C SER A 146 31.23 33.33 -34.10
N THR A 147 30.61 33.13 -35.25
CA THR A 147 31.23 32.62 -36.47
C THR A 147 31.84 33.77 -37.27
N SER A 148 33.15 33.75 -37.52
CA SER A 148 33.76 34.41 -38.68
C SER A 148 35.16 33.86 -38.97
N ASN A 149 35.35 33.34 -40.18
CA ASN A 149 36.61 33.21 -40.94
C ASN A 149 36.32 33.78 -42.34
N PRO A 150 37.30 34.06 -43.23
CA PRO A 150 38.62 34.70 -43.06
C PRO A 150 38.85 35.81 -44.14
N SER A 151 39.59 36.90 -43.85
CA SER A 151 40.50 37.60 -44.82
C SER A 151 40.98 38.99 -44.33
N THR A 152 42.30 39.18 -44.44
CA THR A 152 43.05 40.40 -44.84
C THR A 152 42.81 41.72 -44.09
N ASP A 153 43.70 42.09 -43.16
CA ASP A 153 44.83 42.99 -43.45
C ASP A 153 45.58 43.39 -42.16
N THR A 154 46.91 43.28 -42.20
CA THR A 154 47.87 43.69 -41.17
C THR A 154 48.04 45.22 -41.19
N PRO A 155 48.45 45.91 -40.10
CA PRO A 155 49.89 45.98 -39.79
C PRO A 155 50.29 46.19 -38.31
N ALA A 156 51.52 45.75 -38.01
CA ALA A 156 52.56 46.39 -37.19
C ALA A 156 52.39 46.63 -35.66
N ALA A 157 53.18 45.85 -34.91
CA ALA A 157 54.16 46.23 -33.88
C ALA A 157 53.88 47.38 -32.88
N LYS A 158 53.89 47.05 -31.57
CA LYS A 158 54.89 47.46 -30.55
C LYS A 158 54.48 46.96 -29.15
N GLY A 159 55.46 46.46 -28.39
CA GLY A 159 55.26 45.88 -27.07
C GLY A 159 55.29 46.89 -25.91
N SER A 160 54.92 46.41 -24.72
CA SER A 160 55.51 46.80 -23.43
C SER A 160 54.96 45.94 -22.30
N ASP A 161 55.89 45.42 -21.50
CA ASP A 161 55.84 44.78 -20.17
C ASP A 161 54.56 44.81 -19.32
N GLY A 162 54.28 43.69 -18.64
CA GLY A 162 53.30 43.57 -17.56
C GLY A 162 53.74 42.60 -16.47
N LYS A 163 54.26 43.15 -15.37
CA LYS A 163 54.68 42.49 -14.13
C LYS A 163 53.53 41.82 -13.37
N ALA A 164 53.89 40.79 -12.61
CA ALA A 164 53.08 40.12 -11.58
C ALA A 164 52.57 41.08 -10.49
N ALA A 165 51.35 40.85 -9.99
CA ALA A 165 50.82 41.44 -8.76
C ALA A 165 50.27 40.33 -7.84
N GLN A 166 50.75 40.34 -6.60
CA GLN A 166 50.48 39.44 -5.49
C GLN A 166 49.11 39.73 -4.85
N GLY A 167 48.41 38.67 -4.39
CA GLY A 167 47.24 38.78 -3.52
C GLY A 167 47.63 38.82 -2.03
N ASP A 168 47.01 39.74 -1.30
CA ASP A 168 47.32 40.16 0.08
C ASP A 168 46.98 39.09 1.16
N PRO A 169 47.91 38.68 2.04
CA PRO A 169 47.68 37.66 3.10
C PRO A 169 46.77 38.11 4.26
N SER A 170 46.35 39.38 4.29
CA SER A 170 45.57 39.97 5.38
C SER A 170 44.10 39.50 5.39
N THR A 171 43.52 39.28 4.21
CA THR A 171 42.09 38.99 4.03
C THR A 171 41.75 37.52 4.32
N THR A 172 42.68 36.60 4.05
CA THR A 172 42.51 35.16 4.28
C THR A 172 42.56 34.80 5.78
N ASN A 173 43.40 35.51 6.56
CA ASN A 173 43.50 35.30 8.00
C ASN A 173 42.29 35.82 8.77
N GLN A 174 41.67 36.93 8.33
CA GLN A 174 40.43 37.42 8.93
C GLN A 174 39.23 36.48 8.69
N GLN A 175 39.12 35.90 7.49
CA GLN A 175 38.08 34.90 7.18
C GLN A 175 38.27 33.60 7.98
N LEU A 176 39.51 33.16 8.21
CA LEU A 176 39.83 31.99 9.06
C LEU A 176 39.51 32.23 10.54
N GLN A 177 39.65 33.47 11.03
CA GLN A 177 39.31 33.82 12.42
C GLN A 177 37.80 33.88 12.65
N ALA A 178 37.04 34.43 11.70
CA ALA A 178 35.57 34.46 11.74
C ALA A 178 34.97 33.03 11.73
N MET A 179 35.46 32.15 10.84
CA MET A 179 35.00 30.75 10.80
C MET A 179 35.31 29.96 12.08
N ARG A 180 36.39 30.30 12.80
CA ARG A 180 36.70 29.66 14.08
C ARG A 180 35.75 30.11 15.19
N GLN A 181 35.36 31.39 15.21
CA GLN A 181 34.37 31.90 16.16
C GLN A 181 32.98 31.27 15.93
N ASP A 182 32.53 31.17 14.67
CA ASP A 182 31.27 30.51 14.33
C ASP A 182 31.28 29.02 14.73
N LEU A 183 32.41 28.33 14.56
CA LEU A 183 32.56 26.92 14.92
C LEU A 183 32.50 26.72 16.45
N ASP A 184 33.06 27.62 17.23
CA ASP A 184 33.02 27.56 18.69
C ASP A 184 31.62 27.93 19.24
N GLU A 185 30.90 28.82 18.57
CA GLU A 185 29.51 29.16 18.88
C GLU A 185 28.55 27.99 18.59
N LEU A 186 28.75 27.31 17.46
CA LEU A 186 28.01 26.08 17.12
C LEU A 186 28.30 24.93 18.08
N LYS A 187 29.56 24.74 18.52
CA LYS A 187 29.91 23.75 19.55
C LYS A 187 29.27 24.06 20.89
N LYS A 188 29.12 25.34 21.25
CA LYS A 188 28.45 25.77 22.48
C LYS A 188 26.95 25.47 22.42
N ASN A 189 26.30 25.74 21.29
CA ASN A 189 24.88 25.46 21.07
C ASN A 189 24.58 23.95 21.04
N SER A 190 25.47 23.13 20.46
CA SER A 190 25.33 21.67 20.42
C SER A 190 25.36 21.02 21.81
N LYS A 191 26.09 21.58 22.78
CA LYS A 191 26.15 21.04 24.15
C LYS A 191 24.91 21.38 24.97
N VAL A 192 24.29 22.54 24.74
CA VAL A 192 23.04 22.94 25.42
C VAL A 192 21.87 22.07 24.94
N LEU A 193 21.78 21.81 23.63
CA LEU A 193 20.77 20.91 23.04
C LEU A 193 20.80 19.49 23.63
N GLN A 194 21.98 18.95 23.95
CA GLN A 194 22.08 17.62 24.58
C GLN A 194 21.50 17.55 25.99
N VAL A 195 21.56 18.65 26.75
CA VAL A 195 20.97 18.71 28.11
C VAL A 195 19.45 18.82 28.03
N ASP A 196 18.93 19.62 27.08
CA ASP A 196 17.49 19.76 26.85
C ASP A 196 16.85 18.47 26.34
N GLU A 197 17.53 17.72 25.47
CA GLU A 197 17.11 16.39 25.03
C GLU A 197 17.08 15.38 26.18
N ALA A 198 18.11 15.36 27.04
CA ALA A 198 18.14 14.49 28.21
C ALA A 198 17.02 14.84 29.22
N LEU A 199 16.72 16.13 29.40
CA LEU A 199 15.64 16.60 30.27
C LEU A 199 14.27 16.22 29.72
N SER A 200 14.07 16.35 28.41
CA SER A 200 12.85 15.92 27.71
C SER A 200 12.64 14.40 27.81
N TYR A 201 13.72 13.63 27.76
CA TYR A 201 13.69 12.18 27.92
C TYR A 201 13.24 11.76 29.33
N VAL A 202 13.79 12.38 30.39
CA VAL A 202 13.35 12.16 31.78
C VAL A 202 11.87 12.47 31.96
N ARG A 203 11.37 13.58 31.40
CA ARG A 203 9.95 13.97 31.47
C ARG A 203 9.04 12.95 30.77
N THR A 204 9.45 12.47 29.60
CA THR A 204 8.69 11.51 28.81
C THR A 204 8.54 10.17 29.51
N LEU A 205 9.60 9.72 30.20
CA LEU A 205 9.58 8.49 30.99
C LEU A 205 8.70 8.64 32.25
N ALA A 206 8.82 9.77 32.96
CA ALA A 206 8.02 10.05 34.15
C ALA A 206 6.52 10.21 33.86
N ALA A 207 6.14 10.63 32.65
CA ALA A 207 4.74 10.73 32.21
C ALA A 207 4.05 9.37 31.95
N ARG A 208 4.74 8.24 32.10
CA ARG A 208 4.25 6.88 31.79
C ARG A 208 4.35 5.92 32.98
N PRO A 209 3.65 6.17 34.10
CA PRO A 209 3.83 5.43 35.36
C PRO A 209 3.52 3.93 35.28
N LYS A 210 2.68 3.49 34.34
CA LYS A 210 2.35 2.06 34.15
C LYS A 210 3.41 1.27 33.36
N LEU A 211 4.38 1.95 32.75
CA LEU A 211 5.35 1.38 31.80
C LEU A 211 6.81 1.70 32.16
N THR A 212 7.05 2.58 33.13
CA THR A 212 8.38 3.01 33.55
C THR A 212 8.64 2.58 34.99
N THR A 213 9.69 1.79 35.22
CA THR A 213 10.10 1.39 36.58
C THR A 213 10.99 2.46 37.24
N PRO A 214 11.00 2.57 38.57
CA PRO A 214 11.81 3.57 39.30
C PRO A 214 13.29 3.56 38.92
N GLY A 215 13.90 2.39 38.78
CA GLY A 215 15.31 2.24 38.38
C GLY A 215 15.62 2.77 36.98
N VAL A 216 14.72 2.59 36.00
CA VAL A 216 14.90 3.15 34.64
C VAL A 216 14.84 4.68 34.67
N LEU A 217 13.97 5.23 35.50
CA LEU A 217 13.82 6.68 35.64
C LEU A 217 15.00 7.31 36.39
N LEU A 218 15.55 6.63 37.41
CA LEU A 218 16.78 7.06 38.08
C LEU A 218 17.98 7.06 37.14
N ALA A 219 18.15 6.03 36.32
CA ALA A 219 19.22 5.99 35.32
C ALA A 219 19.09 7.14 34.31
N ALA A 220 17.88 7.48 33.88
CA ALA A 220 17.65 8.62 32.99
C ALA A 220 17.98 9.97 33.65
N ILE A 221 17.67 10.14 34.94
CA ILE A 221 18.03 11.34 35.72
C ILE A 221 19.55 11.43 35.91
N GLU A 222 20.22 10.31 36.14
CA GLU A 222 21.69 10.24 36.23
C GLU A 222 22.35 10.65 34.91
N MET A 223 21.83 10.17 33.77
CA MET A 223 22.27 10.60 32.44
C MET A 223 22.06 12.10 32.20
N LEU A 224 20.98 12.69 32.71
CA LEU A 224 20.75 14.14 32.65
C LEU A 224 21.79 14.91 33.46
N VAL A 225 22.14 14.43 34.65
CA VAL A 225 23.19 15.04 35.50
C VAL A 225 24.55 14.97 34.80
N ASP A 226 24.89 13.84 34.19
CA ASP A 226 26.13 13.67 33.44
C ASP A 226 26.21 14.57 32.21
N ALA A 227 25.11 14.68 31.45
CA ALA A 227 25.01 15.59 30.32
C ALA A 227 25.17 17.05 30.78
N ALA A 228 24.52 17.44 31.88
CA ALA A 228 24.61 18.78 32.45
C ALA A 228 26.02 19.12 32.97
N ASN A 229 26.73 18.16 33.58
CA ASN A 229 28.12 18.31 34.02
C ASN A 229 29.06 18.49 32.82
N LYS A 230 28.93 17.66 31.78
CA LYS A 230 29.77 17.74 30.57
C LYS A 230 29.54 19.03 29.77
N ALA A 231 28.32 19.58 29.83
CA ALA A 231 27.94 20.82 29.18
C ALA A 231 28.20 22.09 30.03
N ASN A 232 28.62 21.93 31.30
CA ASN A 232 28.76 23.01 32.28
C ASN A 232 27.46 23.85 32.42
N HIS A 233 26.33 23.16 32.46
CA HIS A 233 25.00 23.76 32.42
C HIS A 233 24.65 24.49 33.73
N LYS A 234 23.98 25.65 33.62
CA LYS A 234 23.61 26.51 34.77
C LYS A 234 22.84 25.78 35.87
N ASP A 235 22.01 24.81 35.50
CA ASP A 235 21.14 24.05 36.42
C ASP A 235 21.74 22.71 36.89
N CYS A 236 23.03 22.45 36.62
CA CYS A 236 23.66 21.17 36.97
C CYS A 236 23.59 20.85 38.48
N SER A 237 23.75 21.85 39.35
CA SER A 237 23.63 21.65 40.80
C SER A 237 22.20 21.31 41.23
N LEU A 238 21.19 21.81 40.51
CA LEU A 238 19.78 21.50 40.74
C LEU A 238 19.50 20.05 40.34
N PHE A 239 19.94 19.62 39.15
CA PHE A 239 19.75 18.24 38.69
C PHE A 239 20.44 17.22 39.61
N SER A 240 21.66 17.51 40.06
CA SER A 240 22.39 16.65 41.01
C SER A 240 21.66 16.51 42.36
N LYS A 241 21.10 17.62 42.88
CA LYS A 241 20.29 17.60 44.13
C LYS A 241 18.99 16.83 43.95
N SER A 242 18.29 17.05 42.84
CA SER A 242 17.06 16.34 42.51
C SER A 242 17.30 14.84 42.30
N PHE A 243 18.42 14.44 41.69
CA PHE A 243 18.81 13.04 41.59
C PHE A 243 19.03 12.39 42.95
N SER A 244 19.77 13.06 43.85
CA SER A 244 19.97 12.58 45.22
C SER A 244 18.66 12.44 46.00
N MET A 245 17.71 13.36 45.77
CA MET A 245 16.37 13.30 46.37
C MET A 245 15.55 12.14 45.80
N CYS A 246 15.51 11.97 44.48
CA CYS A 246 14.82 10.84 43.84
C CYS A 246 15.37 9.50 44.30
N LYS A 247 16.70 9.36 44.44
CA LYS A 247 17.33 8.12 44.92
C LYS A 247 16.92 7.74 46.36
N LYS A 248 16.55 8.71 47.20
CA LYS A 248 16.09 8.46 48.58
C LYS A 248 14.62 8.01 48.67
N TYR A 249 13.84 8.25 47.62
CA TYR A 249 12.40 7.97 47.58
C TYR A 249 12.04 6.98 46.45
N GLU A 250 12.98 6.11 46.05
CA GLU A 250 12.80 5.12 44.99
C GLU A 250 11.61 4.19 45.25
N ASP A 251 11.35 3.85 46.52
CA ASP A 251 10.23 2.99 46.96
C ASP A 251 8.88 3.72 47.07
N ASN A 252 8.79 4.98 46.65
CA ASN A 252 7.54 5.74 46.74
C ASN A 252 6.50 5.23 45.71
N VAL A 253 5.28 4.97 46.18
CA VAL A 253 4.14 4.49 45.37
C VAL A 253 3.84 5.41 44.17
N ASP A 254 4.13 6.72 44.28
CA ASP A 254 4.01 7.70 43.18
C ASP A 254 5.37 8.33 42.80
N PHE A 255 6.38 7.47 42.58
CA PHE A 255 7.72 7.91 42.19
C PHE A 255 7.74 8.73 40.89
N CYS A 256 6.93 8.33 39.90
CA CYS A 256 6.82 9.04 38.63
C CYS A 256 6.22 10.44 38.80
N GLY A 257 5.18 10.61 39.65
CA GLY A 257 4.61 11.91 39.98
C GLY A 257 5.59 12.83 40.72
N LEU A 258 6.43 12.26 41.60
CA LEU A 258 7.51 13.01 42.28
C LEU A 258 8.53 13.56 41.27
N VAL A 259 8.97 12.74 40.31
CA VAL A 259 9.91 13.15 39.25
C VAL A 259 9.31 14.21 38.33
N LEU A 260 8.03 14.10 37.96
CA LEU A 260 7.33 15.13 37.19
C LEU A 260 7.25 16.47 37.93
N LYS A 261 7.06 16.46 39.25
CA LYS A 261 7.06 17.69 40.07
C LYS A 261 8.43 18.36 40.12
N LEU A 262 9.50 17.55 40.20
CA LEU A 262 10.88 18.04 40.28
C LEU A 262 11.42 18.54 38.94
N PHE A 263 11.06 17.90 37.82
CA PHE A 263 11.63 18.18 36.51
C PHE A 263 10.64 18.72 35.46
N GLY A 264 9.34 18.85 35.76
CA GLY A 264 8.30 19.33 34.83
C GLY A 264 8.35 20.83 34.50
N SER A 265 7.73 21.23 33.38
CA SER A 265 7.58 22.64 32.97
C SER A 265 6.59 23.42 33.85
N GLN A 266 6.54 24.75 33.73
CA GLN A 266 5.55 25.58 34.44
C GLN A 266 4.09 25.21 34.09
N GLU A 267 3.84 24.67 32.90
CA GLU A 267 2.53 24.17 32.47
C GLU A 267 2.26 22.76 33.01
N ASP A 268 3.26 21.88 33.06
CA ASP A 268 3.12 20.54 33.63
C ASP A 268 2.84 20.58 35.15
N LYS A 269 3.38 21.58 35.85
CA LYS A 269 3.07 21.84 37.27
C LYS A 269 1.60 22.19 37.49
N LYS A 270 0.97 22.92 36.54
CA LYS A 270 -0.47 23.23 36.57
C LYS A 270 -1.33 22.02 36.21
N ILE A 271 -0.91 21.21 35.23
CA ILE A 271 -1.62 19.99 34.85
C ILE A 271 -1.56 18.95 35.98
N SER A 272 -0.42 18.80 36.66
CA SER A 272 -0.27 17.90 37.81
C SER A 272 -1.09 18.35 39.03
N SER A 273 -1.23 19.66 39.27
CA SER A 273 -2.10 20.18 40.33
C SER A 273 -3.59 19.95 39.98
N LEU A 274 -4.00 20.21 38.73
CA LEU A 274 -5.36 19.98 38.25
C LEU A 274 -5.75 18.50 38.29
N ILE A 275 -4.82 17.59 37.99
CA ILE A 275 -5.04 16.14 38.08
C ILE A 275 -5.08 15.67 39.53
N SER A 276 -4.29 16.26 40.44
CA SER A 276 -4.39 15.97 41.88
C SER A 276 -5.70 16.48 42.49
N ASP A 277 -6.17 17.65 42.07
CA ASP A 277 -7.45 18.21 42.53
C ASP A 277 -8.64 17.42 41.96
N TRP A 278 -8.54 16.97 40.71
CA TRP A 278 -9.51 16.06 40.11
C TRP A 278 -9.52 14.68 40.79
N ALA A 279 -8.35 14.12 41.13
CA ALA A 279 -8.24 12.84 41.84
C ALA A 279 -8.76 12.92 43.29
N LYS A 280 -8.58 14.06 43.98
CA LYS A 280 -9.20 14.32 45.29
C LYS A 280 -10.72 14.49 45.22
N SER A 281 -11.25 14.92 44.07
CA SER A 281 -12.70 15.16 43.86
C SER A 281 -13.54 13.90 43.59
N LYS A 282 -12.90 12.73 43.36
CA LYS A 282 -13.59 11.45 43.26
C LYS A 282 -13.18 10.53 44.41
N LYS A 283 -13.81 10.70 45.57
CA LYS A 283 -13.96 9.61 46.53
C LYS A 283 -14.94 8.60 45.93
N TYR A 284 -14.41 7.43 45.57
CA TYR A 284 -15.19 6.22 45.37
C TYR A 284 -15.64 5.75 46.76
N GLU A 285 -16.94 5.81 47.04
CA GLU A 285 -17.56 4.98 48.08
C GLU A 285 -17.90 3.63 47.45
N GLU A 286 -17.31 2.56 47.96
CA GLU A 286 -17.72 1.18 47.67
C GLU A 286 -19.01 0.88 48.43
N PRO A 287 -20.06 0.32 47.80
CA PRO A 287 -21.16 -0.26 48.54
C PRO A 287 -20.85 -1.72 48.90
N SER A 288 -20.63 -1.94 50.19
CA SER A 288 -20.76 -3.24 50.85
C SER A 288 -22.18 -3.81 50.67
N GLY A 289 -22.30 -5.13 50.59
CA GLY A 289 -23.48 -5.81 50.06
C GLY A 289 -24.73 -5.89 50.95
N SER A 290 -25.72 -6.55 50.35
CA SER A 290 -26.92 -7.18 50.94
C SER A 290 -27.92 -6.26 51.66
N LYS A 291 -28.93 -5.81 50.91
CA LYS A 291 -30.38 -5.95 51.19
C LYS A 291 -31.17 -5.25 50.08
N GLU A 292 -32.44 -5.62 49.94
CA GLU A 292 -33.42 -5.01 49.02
C GLU A 292 -33.43 -5.56 47.59
N ARG A 293 -33.59 -6.89 47.49
CA ARG A 293 -34.58 -7.49 46.58
C ARG A 293 -35.94 -7.43 47.27
N GLN A 294 -36.76 -6.45 46.95
CA GLN A 294 -38.24 -6.43 47.01
C GLN A 294 -38.65 -4.97 46.88
N ASP A 295 -39.77 -4.73 46.18
CA ASP A 295 -40.29 -3.41 45.81
C ASP A 295 -39.69 -2.84 44.52
N ILE A 296 -40.09 -3.42 43.38
CA ILE A 296 -40.66 -2.76 42.19
C ILE A 296 -41.19 -3.91 41.29
N LEU A 297 -42.17 -4.62 41.83
CA LEU A 297 -43.14 -5.44 41.11
C LEU A 297 -44.46 -4.94 41.68
N ASP A 298 -45.10 -3.97 41.02
CA ASP A 298 -46.54 -3.66 41.09
C ASP A 298 -46.85 -2.27 40.48
N ALA A 299 -47.14 -2.24 39.18
CA ALA A 299 -47.97 -1.20 38.56
C ALA A 299 -48.63 -1.73 37.26
N PRO A 300 -49.97 -1.66 37.10
CA PRO A 300 -50.71 -2.31 36.01
C PRO A 300 -50.74 -1.50 34.70
N PRO A 301 -51.10 -2.12 33.55
CA PRO A 301 -50.96 -1.53 32.22
C PRO A 301 -52.17 -0.67 31.83
N THR A 302 -51.92 0.53 31.32
CA THR A 302 -52.93 1.38 30.66
C THR A 302 -53.03 1.06 29.16
N SER A 303 -54.27 0.88 28.71
CA SER A 303 -54.68 0.42 27.37
C SER A 303 -55.01 1.56 26.39
N ALA A 304 -54.66 1.32 25.12
CA ALA A 304 -55.30 1.78 23.86
C ALA A 304 -55.12 3.26 23.41
N PRO A 305 -55.17 3.59 22.09
CA PRO A 305 -55.80 2.83 21.01
C PRO A 305 -54.98 2.57 19.72
N ALA A 306 -55.42 1.51 19.04
CA ALA A 306 -55.10 1.15 17.67
C ALA A 306 -55.75 2.12 16.68
N PHE A 307 -55.05 2.43 15.57
CA PHE A 307 -55.66 2.97 14.36
C PHE A 307 -55.22 2.15 13.13
N PRO A 308 -56.10 1.99 12.12
CA PRO A 308 -56.02 0.95 11.10
C PRO A 308 -55.23 1.37 9.86
N PHE A 309 -54.69 0.37 9.16
CA PHE A 309 -54.15 0.47 7.80
C PHE A 309 -55.19 0.91 6.77
N PRO A 310 -54.72 1.51 5.67
CA PRO A 310 -54.82 0.87 4.35
C PRO A 310 -53.48 0.96 3.59
N GLY A 311 -52.98 0.00 2.80
CA GLY A 311 -53.60 -1.14 2.15
C GLY A 311 -53.51 -1.05 0.62
N TYR A 312 -52.31 -0.92 0.01
CA TYR A 312 -52.02 -1.17 -1.42
C TYR A 312 -50.49 -1.40 -1.50
N GLY A 313 -49.90 -2.46 -2.05
CA GLY A 313 -50.24 -3.21 -3.25
C GLY A 313 -49.17 -2.95 -4.31
N TYR A 314 -47.96 -3.50 -4.15
CA TYR A 314 -46.96 -3.52 -5.22
C TYR A 314 -46.28 -4.89 -5.30
N GLN A 315 -46.51 -5.53 -6.44
CA GLN A 315 -45.77 -6.69 -6.93
C GLN A 315 -44.32 -6.29 -7.11
N ASN A 316 -43.42 -7.06 -6.50
CA ASN A 316 -41.98 -6.88 -6.65
C ASN A 316 -41.52 -7.84 -7.78
N PRO A 317 -41.13 -7.35 -8.97
CA PRO A 317 -40.54 -8.21 -9.98
C PRO A 317 -39.15 -8.63 -9.48
N GLY A 318 -38.96 -9.94 -9.35
CA GLY A 318 -37.68 -10.52 -8.99
C GLY A 318 -36.59 -10.08 -9.96
N PHE A 319 -35.48 -9.60 -9.41
CA PHE A 319 -34.25 -9.43 -10.14
C PHE A 319 -33.18 -10.29 -9.49
N GLY A 320 -33.02 -11.48 -10.07
CA GLY A 320 -31.87 -12.33 -9.86
C GLY A 320 -30.61 -11.60 -10.30
N PHE A 321 -29.57 -11.71 -9.49
CA PHE A 321 -28.24 -11.29 -9.88
C PHE A 321 -27.76 -12.20 -11.02
N PRO A 322 -27.38 -11.66 -12.19
CA PRO A 322 -26.77 -12.46 -13.23
C PRO A 322 -25.37 -12.89 -12.78
N TYR A 323 -25.20 -14.20 -12.63
CA TYR A 323 -23.91 -14.86 -12.50
C TYR A 323 -23.03 -14.54 -13.72
N PRO A 324 -21.78 -14.09 -13.55
CA PRO A 324 -20.79 -14.20 -14.62
C PRO A 324 -20.39 -15.67 -14.74
N ASN A 325 -20.92 -16.34 -15.77
CA ASN A 325 -20.41 -17.63 -16.24
C ASN A 325 -18.94 -17.47 -16.65
N PHE A 326 -18.02 -17.94 -15.83
CA PHE A 326 -16.67 -18.27 -16.24
C PHE A 326 -16.60 -19.76 -16.50
N TYR A 327 -16.58 -20.17 -17.78
CA TYR A 327 -15.80 -21.30 -18.33
C TYR A 327 -16.08 -21.42 -19.85
N PRO A 328 -15.06 -21.46 -20.71
CA PRO A 328 -15.12 -22.25 -21.92
C PRO A 328 -14.46 -23.61 -21.64
N GLY A 329 -15.27 -24.64 -21.41
CA GLY A 329 -14.82 -26.03 -21.47
C GLY A 329 -14.65 -26.48 -22.93
N PRO A 330 -13.72 -27.40 -23.23
CA PRO A 330 -13.51 -27.91 -24.58
C PRO A 330 -14.57 -28.97 -24.93
N ASN A 331 -15.44 -28.65 -25.88
CA ASN A 331 -16.26 -29.66 -26.57
C ASN A 331 -15.39 -30.41 -27.59
N TYR A 332 -14.99 -31.64 -27.28
CA TYR A 332 -14.59 -32.63 -28.29
C TYR A 332 -15.76 -33.58 -28.56
N ASN A 333 -16.40 -33.40 -29.71
CA ASN A 333 -17.28 -34.39 -30.29
C ASN A 333 -16.45 -35.54 -30.87
N SER A 334 -16.93 -36.75 -30.60
CA SER A 334 -16.50 -38.03 -31.14
C SER A 334 -16.77 -38.13 -32.66
N GLY A 335 -15.82 -38.70 -33.39
CA GLY A 335 -15.95 -39.01 -34.82
C GLY A 335 -14.61 -39.47 -35.40
N GLY A 336 -14.37 -40.78 -35.41
CA GLY A 336 -13.07 -41.36 -35.70
C GLY A 336 -12.67 -41.40 -37.19
N PHE A 337 -11.37 -41.59 -37.44
CA PHE A 337 -10.84 -42.23 -38.64
C PHE A 337 -9.48 -42.87 -38.32
N ARG A 338 -9.28 -44.11 -38.82
CA ARG A 338 -8.09 -44.96 -38.66
C ARG A 338 -6.83 -44.38 -39.36
N PRO A 339 -5.62 -44.79 -38.96
CA PRO A 339 -4.38 -44.23 -39.47
C PRO A 339 -3.87 -44.97 -40.73
N PRO A 340 -3.19 -44.29 -41.67
CA PRO A 340 -2.29 -44.94 -42.60
C PRO A 340 -0.81 -44.67 -42.26
N ARG A 341 -0.10 -45.79 -42.08
CA ARG A 341 1.27 -46.10 -42.51
C ARG A 341 2.14 -44.95 -43.05
N MET A 342 3.35 -44.82 -42.47
CA MET A 342 4.56 -44.67 -43.27
C MET A 342 5.58 -45.75 -42.89
N GLN A 343 5.79 -46.68 -43.82
CA GLN A 343 6.99 -47.50 -43.94
C GLN A 343 8.08 -46.69 -44.64
N GLY A 344 9.32 -46.91 -44.23
CA GLY A 344 10.49 -46.42 -44.99
C GLY A 344 11.77 -46.48 -44.15
N GLY A 345 12.27 -47.69 -43.88
CA GLY A 345 13.55 -47.88 -43.21
C GLY A 345 14.73 -48.06 -44.19
N ARG A 346 15.91 -48.22 -43.55
CA ARG A 346 17.24 -48.71 -44.02
C ARG A 346 18.25 -47.59 -44.37
N GLY A 347 19.52 -47.62 -43.93
CA GLY A 347 20.35 -48.65 -43.26
C GLY A 347 21.36 -48.04 -42.26
N ARG A 348 21.79 -48.75 -41.19
CA ARG A 348 22.95 -49.68 -41.07
C ARG A 348 24.29 -49.00 -41.45
N ARG A 349 25.40 -49.01 -40.68
CA ARG A 349 25.93 -49.88 -39.59
C ARG A 349 27.13 -49.17 -38.89
N VAL A 350 27.25 -49.38 -37.56
CA VAL A 350 28.43 -49.81 -36.76
C VAL A 350 29.73 -48.97 -36.74
N SER A 351 30.12 -48.53 -35.53
CA SER A 351 31.38 -48.99 -34.85
C SER A 351 31.50 -48.48 -33.41
N ASN A 352 31.85 -49.40 -32.50
CA ASN A 352 32.26 -49.16 -31.10
C ASN A 352 33.47 -48.22 -31.01
N GLY A 353 33.53 -47.39 -29.96
CA GLY A 353 34.74 -46.65 -29.61
C GLY A 353 34.61 -45.80 -28.34
N ASN A 354 35.04 -46.37 -27.22
CA ASN A 354 35.63 -45.74 -26.04
C ASN A 354 34.93 -44.58 -25.30
N ILE A 355 34.51 -44.95 -24.09
CA ILE A 355 34.59 -44.21 -22.84
C ILE A 355 35.78 -43.24 -22.82
N ARG A 356 35.47 -41.95 -22.67
CA ARG A 356 36.06 -40.94 -21.78
C ARG A 356 35.71 -39.58 -22.37
N ASP A 357 34.84 -38.85 -21.69
CA ASP A 357 35.11 -37.46 -21.33
C ASP A 357 34.07 -37.04 -20.30
N HIS A 358 34.54 -37.03 -19.05
CA HIS A 358 33.92 -36.29 -17.97
C HIS A 358 33.89 -34.82 -18.38
N GLU A 359 32.72 -34.28 -18.73
CA GLU A 359 32.51 -32.85 -18.54
C GLU A 359 32.74 -32.58 -17.05
N PRO A 360 33.65 -31.64 -16.69
CA PRO A 360 33.95 -31.38 -15.31
C PRO A 360 32.68 -30.89 -14.64
N LEU A 361 32.20 -31.67 -13.67
CA LEU A 361 31.30 -31.22 -12.61
C LEU A 361 31.74 -29.82 -12.23
N ALA A 362 30.92 -28.82 -12.58
CA ALA A 362 31.08 -27.47 -12.09
C ALA A 362 31.35 -27.60 -10.60
N LYS A 363 32.53 -27.14 -10.16
CA LYS A 363 32.94 -27.18 -8.75
C LYS A 363 31.71 -26.74 -7.95
N LYS A 364 31.16 -27.64 -7.12
CA LYS A 364 30.26 -27.26 -6.04
C LYS A 364 31.04 -26.20 -5.27
N GLU A 365 30.75 -24.92 -5.48
CA GLU A 365 31.16 -23.90 -4.53
C GLU A 365 30.62 -24.42 -3.19
N LYS A 366 31.53 -24.84 -2.31
CA LYS A 366 31.19 -25.13 -0.94
C LYS A 366 30.73 -23.79 -0.37
N PHE A 367 29.43 -23.55 -0.43
CA PHE A 367 28.80 -22.53 0.38
C PHE A 367 28.96 -23.02 1.82
N GLU A 368 29.99 -22.54 2.51
CA GLU A 368 30.05 -22.60 3.95
C GLU A 368 29.24 -21.41 4.46
N PRO A 369 27.97 -21.60 4.87
CA PRO A 369 27.16 -20.51 5.36
C PRO A 369 27.81 -19.91 6.61
N GLU A 370 28.33 -18.69 6.47
CA GLU A 370 28.73 -17.89 7.62
C GLU A 370 27.45 -17.54 8.41
N ILE A 371 27.25 -18.23 9.54
CA ILE A 371 26.12 -18.01 10.44
C ILE A 371 26.49 -16.82 11.34
N PRO A 372 25.70 -15.74 11.37
CA PRO A 372 26.02 -14.60 12.21
C PRO A 372 26.09 -14.97 13.70
N ASP A 373 27.10 -14.45 14.41
CA ASP A 373 27.30 -14.65 15.85
C ASP A 373 26.05 -14.40 16.70
N TRP A 374 25.25 -13.40 16.34
CA TRP A 374 24.04 -13.04 17.08
C TRP A 374 22.95 -14.11 16.97
N GLU A 375 22.91 -14.87 15.87
CA GLU A 375 22.01 -16.02 15.73
C GLU A 375 22.49 -17.18 16.60
N LEU A 376 23.79 -17.48 16.61
CA LEU A 376 24.35 -18.55 17.44
C LEU A 376 24.18 -18.28 18.94
N LYS A 377 24.27 -17.00 19.35
CA LYS A 377 24.09 -16.56 20.74
C LYS A 377 22.61 -16.41 21.14
N SER A 378 21.66 -16.70 20.25
CA SER A 378 20.22 -16.57 20.53
C SER A 378 19.67 -17.60 21.53
N GLY A 379 20.41 -18.68 21.78
CA GLY A 379 19.95 -19.79 22.63
C GLY A 379 18.89 -20.68 21.96
N PHE A 380 18.72 -20.59 20.65
CA PHE A 380 17.75 -21.39 19.90
C PHE A 380 18.10 -22.88 19.90
N ASP A 381 17.23 -23.70 20.49
CA ASP A 381 17.29 -25.16 20.41
C ASP A 381 15.95 -25.73 19.89
N PRO A 382 15.87 -26.07 18.60
CA PRO A 382 14.63 -26.56 18.01
C PRO A 382 14.25 -27.98 18.47
N LEU A 383 15.18 -28.73 19.07
CA LEU A 383 14.91 -30.09 19.56
C LEU A 383 14.30 -30.10 20.97
N SER A 384 14.31 -28.96 21.67
CA SER A 384 13.70 -28.81 23.00
C SER A 384 12.17 -28.89 22.99
N VAL A 385 11.54 -28.73 21.82
CA VAL A 385 10.09 -28.59 21.66
C VAL A 385 9.45 -29.92 21.26
N LYS A 386 8.32 -30.25 21.90
CA LYS A 386 7.47 -31.37 21.51
C LYS A 386 6.41 -30.91 20.51
N LEU A 387 6.22 -31.69 19.44
CA LEU A 387 5.15 -31.48 18.46
C LEU A 387 3.77 -31.73 19.10
N ARG A 388 2.82 -30.83 18.86
CA ARG A 388 1.41 -31.00 19.24
C ARG A 388 0.77 -32.11 18.44
N LYS A 389 0.10 -33.04 19.13
CA LYS A 389 -0.65 -34.14 18.52
C LYS A 389 -2.11 -33.74 18.33
N GLN A 390 -2.81 -34.48 17.47
CA GLN A 390 -4.25 -34.27 17.28
C GLN A 390 -5.03 -34.52 18.58
N SER A 391 -4.59 -35.51 19.37
CA SER A 391 -5.16 -35.86 20.67
C SER A 391 -5.05 -34.76 21.73
N ASP A 392 -4.18 -33.77 21.50
CA ASP A 392 -3.91 -32.71 22.47
C ASP A 392 -4.87 -31.53 22.31
N ILE A 393 -5.67 -31.51 21.23
CA ILE A 393 -6.60 -30.41 20.94
C ILE A 393 -7.80 -30.51 21.88
N LEU A 394 -7.93 -29.50 22.73
CA LEU A 394 -9.05 -29.35 23.64
C LEU A 394 -10.21 -28.61 22.97
N LEU A 395 -11.40 -28.81 23.51
CA LEU A 395 -12.60 -28.07 23.17
C LEU A 395 -12.90 -27.03 24.25
N VAL A 396 -13.28 -25.83 23.82
CA VAL A 396 -13.60 -24.69 24.69
C VAL A 396 -14.90 -24.04 24.24
N ASN A 397 -15.62 -23.39 25.15
CA ASN A 397 -16.74 -22.51 24.78
C ASN A 397 -16.20 -21.21 24.14
N TYR A 398 -17.10 -20.31 23.69
CA TYR A 398 -16.67 -19.05 23.07
C TYR A 398 -15.93 -18.09 24.03
N LYS A 399 -16.00 -18.33 25.35
CA LYS A 399 -15.26 -17.60 26.40
C LYS A 399 -13.85 -18.17 26.62
N GLY A 400 -13.50 -19.29 25.99
CA GLY A 400 -12.21 -19.96 26.14
C GLY A 400 -12.13 -20.91 27.33
N GLU A 401 -13.25 -21.26 27.95
CA GLU A 401 -13.31 -22.21 29.06
C GLU A 401 -13.48 -23.63 28.54
N ILE A 402 -12.73 -24.58 29.11
CA ILE A 402 -12.77 -26.00 28.69
C ILE A 402 -14.19 -26.54 28.82
N THR A 403 -14.68 -27.18 27.76
CA THR A 403 -16.01 -27.78 27.71
C THR A 403 -15.97 -29.17 27.07
N GLN A 404 -17.04 -29.93 27.26
CA GLN A 404 -17.27 -31.19 26.56
C GLN A 404 -18.12 -30.94 25.31
N PRO A 405 -17.90 -31.70 24.23
CA PRO A 405 -18.74 -31.60 23.05
C PRO A 405 -20.18 -31.99 23.39
N SER A 406 -21.14 -31.21 22.90
CA SER A 406 -22.57 -31.58 22.98
C SER A 406 -22.91 -32.57 21.88
N ASP A 407 -23.44 -33.74 22.25
CA ASP A 407 -23.74 -34.84 21.32
C ASP A 407 -24.94 -34.56 20.40
N CYS A 408 -25.75 -33.55 20.69
CA CYS A 408 -27.03 -33.27 20.01
C CYS A 408 -27.11 -31.84 19.43
N LEU A 409 -26.02 -31.34 18.84
CA LEU A 409 -26.03 -30.02 18.20
C LEU A 409 -26.72 -30.07 16.82
N PRO A 410 -27.74 -29.23 16.57
CA PRO A 410 -28.36 -29.16 15.25
C PRO A 410 -27.36 -28.67 14.18
N SER A 411 -27.50 -29.21 12.98
CA SER A 411 -26.82 -28.75 11.78
C SER A 411 -27.27 -27.34 11.37
N ALA A 412 -26.47 -26.69 10.53
CA ALA A 412 -26.81 -25.38 9.99
C ALA A 412 -28.16 -25.41 9.26
N GLU A 413 -28.42 -26.48 8.49
CA GLU A 413 -29.65 -26.71 7.75
C GLU A 413 -30.84 -26.96 8.67
N GLU A 414 -30.67 -27.73 9.75
CA GLU A 414 -31.70 -27.95 10.77
C GLU A 414 -32.10 -26.64 11.46
N VAL A 415 -31.12 -25.81 11.84
CA VAL A 415 -31.38 -24.48 12.43
C VAL A 415 -32.08 -23.55 11.44
N VAL A 416 -31.71 -23.59 10.16
CA VAL A 416 -32.42 -22.85 9.09
C VAL A 416 -33.89 -23.29 9.02
N ASN A 417 -34.14 -24.60 9.11
CA ASN A 417 -35.47 -25.22 9.08
C ASN A 417 -36.28 -25.11 10.39
N GLY A 418 -35.71 -24.48 11.43
CA GLY A 418 -36.43 -24.13 12.64
C GLY A 418 -36.17 -25.04 13.85
N SER A 419 -35.15 -25.90 13.80
CA SER A 419 -34.69 -26.61 15.00
C SER A 419 -34.20 -25.63 16.07
N ASP A 420 -34.48 -25.94 17.34
CA ASP A 420 -33.99 -25.18 18.47
C ASP A 420 -32.47 -25.31 18.60
N TYR A 421 -31.81 -24.21 18.95
CA TYR A 421 -30.36 -24.12 19.10
C TYR A 421 -30.01 -23.15 20.22
N ASP A 422 -28.90 -23.41 20.89
CA ASP A 422 -28.24 -22.47 21.79
C ASP A 422 -26.81 -22.22 21.31
N PHE A 423 -26.41 -20.95 21.28
CA PHE A 423 -25.04 -20.57 20.94
C PHE A 423 -24.04 -20.97 22.02
N GLU A 424 -24.45 -21.00 23.30
CA GLU A 424 -23.58 -21.42 24.41
C GLU A 424 -23.20 -22.91 24.32
N ASP A 425 -23.99 -23.73 23.61
CA ASP A 425 -23.70 -25.16 23.42
C ASP A 425 -22.58 -25.41 22.39
N LEU A 426 -22.18 -24.40 21.60
CA LEU A 426 -21.11 -24.56 20.63
C LEU A 426 -19.74 -24.70 21.30
N SER A 427 -19.05 -25.77 20.91
CA SER A 427 -17.66 -26.02 21.28
C SER A 427 -16.72 -25.62 20.15
N PHE A 428 -15.64 -24.93 20.47
CA PHE A 428 -14.60 -24.46 19.56
C PHE A 428 -13.30 -25.19 19.83
N LEU A 429 -12.45 -25.32 18.82
CA LEU A 429 -11.08 -25.83 18.99
C LEU A 429 -10.25 -24.79 19.77
N ASP A 430 -9.61 -25.20 20.85
CA ASP A 430 -8.83 -24.28 21.71
C ASP A 430 -7.66 -23.66 20.90
N PRO A 431 -7.64 -22.33 20.70
CA PRO A 431 -6.60 -21.65 19.94
C PRO A 431 -5.19 -21.78 20.56
N ASN A 432 -5.06 -22.15 21.84
CA ASN A 432 -3.77 -22.41 22.48
C ASN A 432 -3.14 -23.74 22.04
N PHE A 433 -3.96 -24.69 21.61
CA PHE A 433 -3.54 -25.97 21.05
C PHE A 433 -3.60 -25.98 19.52
N PHE A 434 -3.49 -24.79 18.90
CA PHE A 434 -3.49 -24.66 17.44
C PHE A 434 -2.49 -25.64 16.80
N LYS A 435 -2.96 -26.32 15.76
CA LYS A 435 -2.19 -27.27 14.97
C LYS A 435 -2.33 -26.95 13.49
N ALA A 436 -1.19 -26.81 12.81
CA ALA A 436 -1.16 -26.50 11.38
C ALA A 436 -1.79 -27.64 10.56
N GLY A 437 -2.51 -27.28 9.50
CA GLY A 437 -3.14 -28.26 8.61
C GLY A 437 -4.40 -28.93 9.13
N ASN A 438 -5.02 -28.42 10.19
CA ASN A 438 -6.15 -29.11 10.84
C ASN A 438 -7.36 -29.36 9.92
N LEU A 439 -7.54 -28.52 8.87
CA LEU A 439 -8.61 -28.68 7.88
C LEU A 439 -8.60 -30.06 7.21
N MET A 440 -7.42 -30.66 7.04
CA MET A 440 -7.25 -31.98 6.42
C MET A 440 -8.02 -33.08 7.15
N TYR A 441 -8.06 -33.03 8.48
CA TYR A 441 -8.76 -34.02 9.31
C TYR A 441 -10.29 -33.93 9.17
N CYS A 442 -10.80 -32.85 8.59
CA CYS A 442 -12.21 -32.60 8.37
C CYS A 442 -12.61 -32.66 6.89
N SER A 443 -11.76 -33.20 6.01
CA SER A 443 -11.96 -33.16 4.55
C SER A 443 -13.30 -33.74 4.06
N GLU A 444 -13.87 -34.73 4.74
CA GLU A 444 -15.21 -35.25 4.45
C GLU A 444 -16.31 -34.20 4.65
N GLN A 445 -16.16 -33.31 5.63
CA GLN A 445 -17.11 -32.22 5.87
C GLN A 445 -17.00 -31.14 4.79
N TRP A 446 -15.80 -30.94 4.24
CA TRP A 446 -15.59 -30.06 3.09
C TRP A 446 -16.31 -30.58 1.83
N GLU A 447 -16.29 -31.90 1.59
CA GLU A 447 -17.06 -32.51 0.50
C GLU A 447 -18.57 -32.31 0.66
N LYS A 448 -19.09 -32.46 1.88
CA LYS A 448 -20.53 -32.31 2.18
C LYS A 448 -21.08 -30.93 1.84
N ILE A 449 -20.27 -29.87 2.00
CA ILE A 449 -20.68 -28.50 1.66
C ILE A 449 -20.42 -28.12 0.19
N GLY A 450 -20.03 -29.09 -0.65
CA GLY A 450 -19.81 -28.87 -2.08
C GLY A 450 -18.49 -28.17 -2.41
N CYS A 451 -17.41 -28.47 -1.68
CA CYS A 451 -16.09 -27.88 -1.94
C CYS A 451 -15.59 -28.21 -3.37
N PRO A 452 -15.12 -27.22 -4.15
CA PRO A 452 -14.51 -27.44 -5.45
C PRO A 452 -13.29 -28.36 -5.40
N GLY A 453 -13.11 -29.20 -6.42
CA GLY A 453 -12.05 -30.24 -6.46
C GLY A 453 -10.64 -29.71 -6.21
N GLU A 454 -10.26 -28.58 -6.81
CA GLU A 454 -8.93 -27.98 -6.62
C GLU A 454 -8.67 -27.57 -5.15
N ILE A 455 -9.68 -26.99 -4.49
CA ILE A 455 -9.57 -26.56 -3.08
C ILE A 455 -9.55 -27.80 -2.17
N LEU A 456 -10.37 -28.79 -2.49
CA LEU A 456 -10.39 -30.06 -1.76
C LEU A 456 -9.03 -30.78 -1.85
N ASP A 457 -8.38 -30.75 -3.01
CA ASP A 457 -7.03 -31.27 -3.20
C ASP A 457 -6.01 -30.52 -2.35
N TRP A 458 -6.09 -29.18 -2.27
CA TRP A 458 -5.23 -28.40 -1.37
C TRP A 458 -5.40 -28.80 0.09
N ILE A 459 -6.63 -29.08 0.53
CA ILE A 459 -6.92 -29.50 1.91
C ILE A 459 -6.40 -30.92 2.18
N LYS A 460 -6.64 -31.86 1.26
CA LYS A 460 -6.29 -33.28 1.44
C LYS A 460 -4.81 -33.59 1.25
N GLN A 461 -4.16 -32.94 0.27
CA GLN A 461 -2.81 -33.30 -0.18
C GLN A 461 -1.78 -32.19 0.09
N GLY A 462 -2.25 -31.02 0.55
CA GLY A 462 -1.46 -29.81 0.60
C GLY A 462 -1.28 -29.17 -0.77
N VAL A 463 -0.95 -27.88 -0.78
CA VAL A 463 -0.76 -27.09 -2.00
C VAL A 463 0.51 -27.51 -2.74
N ASP A 464 0.34 -28.01 -3.96
CA ASP A 464 1.44 -28.18 -4.90
C ASP A 464 1.69 -26.88 -5.67
N ILE A 465 2.87 -26.29 -5.49
CA ILE A 465 3.21 -25.01 -6.15
C ILE A 465 3.77 -25.21 -7.55
N ARG A 466 4.14 -26.43 -7.95
CA ARG A 466 4.79 -26.70 -9.25
C ARG A 466 3.92 -26.27 -10.45
N PRO A 467 2.59 -26.48 -10.45
CA PRO A 467 1.70 -25.96 -11.51
C PRO A 467 1.66 -24.42 -11.57
N MET A 468 2.01 -23.74 -10.48
CA MET A 468 2.01 -22.28 -10.36
C MET A 468 3.26 -21.64 -10.97
N PHE A 469 4.26 -22.43 -11.39
CA PHE A 469 5.47 -21.88 -11.98
C PHE A 469 5.25 -21.24 -13.35
N LYS A 470 5.94 -20.12 -13.58
CA LYS A 470 6.10 -19.42 -14.87
C LYS A 470 7.59 -19.28 -15.16
N HIS A 471 7.90 -19.19 -16.46
CA HIS A 471 9.25 -18.87 -16.90
C HIS A 471 9.67 -17.47 -16.45
N PHE A 472 10.86 -17.36 -15.86
CA PHE A 472 11.44 -16.10 -15.43
C PHE A 472 12.74 -15.82 -16.21
N LYS A 473 12.78 -14.64 -16.81
CA LYS A 473 13.96 -14.05 -17.45
C LYS A 473 14.21 -12.66 -16.88
N GLY A 474 15.30 -12.49 -16.15
CA GLY A 474 15.61 -11.22 -15.47
C GLY A 474 16.78 -11.29 -14.51
N ASN A 475 16.99 -10.23 -13.73
CA ASN A 475 18.07 -10.15 -12.74
C ASN A 475 17.50 -10.09 -11.32
N PHE A 476 18.12 -10.81 -10.38
CA PHE A 476 17.85 -10.70 -8.95
C PHE A 476 19.17 -10.65 -8.17
N ARG A 477 19.34 -9.58 -7.36
CA ARG A 477 20.55 -9.30 -6.57
C ARG A 477 21.86 -9.44 -7.37
N GLY A 478 21.86 -8.92 -8.60
CA GLY A 478 23.04 -8.93 -9.48
C GLY A 478 23.21 -10.19 -10.31
N ARG A 479 22.45 -11.26 -10.05
CA ARG A 479 22.52 -12.52 -10.83
C ARG A 479 21.41 -12.57 -11.89
N CYS A 480 21.78 -12.94 -13.11
CA CYS A 480 20.83 -13.13 -14.21
C CYS A 480 20.27 -14.55 -14.21
N TYR A 481 18.97 -14.67 -14.49
CA TYR A 481 18.25 -15.93 -14.58
C TYR A 481 17.46 -15.95 -15.89
N ASP A 482 17.41 -17.12 -16.52
CA ASP A 482 16.59 -17.47 -17.67
C ASP A 482 16.23 -18.95 -17.46
N SER A 483 15.11 -19.22 -16.80
CA SER A 483 14.73 -20.57 -16.37
C SER A 483 13.24 -20.69 -16.06
N SER A 484 12.66 -21.85 -16.36
CA SER A 484 11.28 -22.20 -16.00
C SER A 484 11.12 -22.66 -14.54
N LEU A 485 12.22 -22.99 -13.87
CA LEU A 485 12.24 -23.41 -12.46
C LEU A 485 13.22 -22.54 -11.65
N PRO A 486 12.91 -22.25 -10.38
CA PRO A 486 13.84 -21.56 -9.50
C PRO A 486 15.09 -22.43 -9.29
N LYS A 487 16.27 -21.81 -9.45
CA LYS A 487 17.55 -22.47 -9.17
C LYS A 487 17.84 -22.49 -7.66
N PRO A 488 18.59 -23.48 -7.15
CA PRO A 488 18.99 -23.51 -5.76
C PRO A 488 19.61 -22.18 -5.31
N ALA A 489 19.17 -21.66 -4.17
CA ALA A 489 19.61 -20.37 -3.66
C ALA A 489 19.54 -20.30 -2.14
N TYR A 490 20.56 -19.69 -1.53
CA TYR A 490 20.73 -19.57 -0.09
C TYR A 490 20.98 -18.10 0.25
N PHE A 491 20.14 -17.51 1.10
CA PHE A 491 20.23 -16.10 1.49
C PHE A 491 20.32 -15.96 3.01
N GLN A 492 21.19 -15.05 3.46
CA GLN A 492 21.29 -14.68 4.88
C GLN A 492 20.08 -13.84 5.33
N ASN A 493 19.69 -14.04 6.59
CA ASN A 493 18.62 -13.30 7.25
C ASN A 493 18.86 -11.79 7.23
N SER A 494 17.78 -11.03 7.23
CA SER A 494 17.85 -9.57 7.18
C SER A 494 18.40 -8.97 8.47
N ALA A 495 19.13 -7.86 8.36
CA ALA A 495 19.58 -7.07 9.51
C ALA A 495 18.43 -6.59 10.41
N SER A 496 17.19 -6.55 9.90
CA SER A 496 15.98 -6.27 10.69
C SER A 496 15.72 -7.29 11.80
N CYS A 497 16.30 -8.48 11.72
CA CYS A 497 16.16 -9.53 12.73
C CYS A 497 16.98 -9.25 13.99
N LYS A 498 18.03 -8.41 13.89
CA LYS A 498 18.89 -8.05 15.00
C LYS A 498 18.11 -7.24 16.04
N GLY A 499 18.22 -7.61 17.31
CA GLY A 499 17.47 -7.04 18.43
C GLY A 499 16.10 -7.68 18.67
N PHE A 500 15.71 -8.68 17.87
CA PHE A 500 14.46 -9.45 18.01
C PHE A 500 14.73 -10.95 18.16
N GLU A 501 15.91 -11.32 18.64
CA GLU A 501 16.38 -12.71 18.74
C GLU A 501 15.41 -13.56 19.56
N LYS A 502 15.01 -13.07 20.74
CA LYS A 502 14.05 -13.77 21.61
C LYS A 502 12.71 -13.99 20.90
N PHE A 503 12.16 -12.95 20.26
CA PHE A 503 10.90 -13.05 19.53
C PHE A 503 10.98 -14.08 18.38
N LEU A 504 12.10 -14.12 17.65
CA LEU A 504 12.32 -15.12 16.60
C LEU A 504 12.41 -16.53 17.18
N CYS A 505 13.18 -16.73 18.26
CA CYS A 505 13.27 -18.01 18.94
C CYS A 505 11.87 -18.49 19.34
N ASP A 506 11.12 -17.67 20.10
CA ASP A 506 9.78 -18.01 20.57
C ASP A 506 8.83 -18.33 19.39
N THR A 507 8.88 -17.53 18.33
CA THR A 507 8.05 -17.73 17.13
C THR A 507 8.40 -19.01 16.37
N LEU A 508 9.69 -19.29 16.19
CA LEU A 508 10.15 -20.49 15.47
C LEU A 508 9.87 -21.75 16.28
N LEU A 509 10.10 -21.73 17.60
CA LEU A 509 9.78 -22.82 18.50
C LEU A 509 8.28 -23.10 18.53
N GLU A 510 7.43 -22.07 18.59
CA GLU A 510 5.97 -22.21 18.50
C GLU A 510 5.53 -22.80 17.15
N ARG A 511 6.16 -22.37 16.05
CA ARG A 511 5.88 -22.90 14.71
C ARG A 511 6.34 -24.35 14.54
N ILE A 512 7.42 -24.75 15.20
CA ILE A 512 7.82 -26.16 15.28
C ILE A 512 6.77 -26.91 16.11
N ALA A 513 6.42 -26.42 17.31
CA ALA A 513 5.45 -27.06 18.21
C ALA A 513 4.12 -27.33 17.52
N ASN A 514 3.59 -26.36 16.77
CA ASN A 514 2.30 -26.49 16.07
C ASN A 514 2.37 -27.23 14.73
N GLY A 515 3.57 -27.63 14.30
CA GLY A 515 3.79 -28.39 13.06
C GLY A 515 3.81 -27.55 11.77
N SER A 516 3.74 -26.22 11.84
CA SER A 516 3.89 -25.35 10.64
C SER A 516 5.32 -25.31 10.10
N LEU A 517 6.32 -25.60 10.94
CA LEU A 517 7.72 -25.78 10.55
C LEU A 517 8.21 -27.19 10.90
N THR A 518 9.06 -27.75 10.05
CA THR A 518 9.83 -28.98 10.35
C THR A 518 11.32 -28.68 10.31
N VAL A 519 12.04 -29.21 11.31
CA VAL A 519 13.50 -29.19 11.39
C VAL A 519 14.05 -30.25 10.45
N ILE A 520 14.99 -29.86 9.57
CA ILE A 520 15.67 -30.77 8.64
C ILE A 520 16.95 -31.31 9.28
N GLY A 521 17.77 -30.44 9.88
CA GLY A 521 19.01 -30.81 10.55
C GLY A 521 19.96 -29.63 10.73
N ARG A 522 21.14 -29.90 11.28
CA ARG A 522 22.18 -28.90 11.48
C ARG A 522 22.87 -28.54 10.16
N VAL A 523 23.16 -27.27 10.02
CA VAL A 523 23.89 -26.72 8.88
C VAL A 523 25.28 -27.37 8.81
N GLY A 524 25.61 -27.97 7.68
CA GLY A 524 26.86 -28.72 7.46
C GLY A 524 26.77 -30.22 7.81
N GLU A 525 25.73 -30.66 8.53
CA GLU A 525 25.48 -32.07 8.85
C GLU A 525 24.40 -32.70 7.96
N CYS A 526 23.55 -31.88 7.31
CA CYS A 526 22.54 -32.33 6.37
C CYS A 526 22.55 -31.51 5.06
N ASP A 527 21.94 -32.08 4.01
CA ASP A 527 21.70 -31.36 2.76
C ASP A 527 20.70 -30.22 2.98
N PRO A 528 20.98 -29.01 2.47
CA PRO A 528 20.06 -27.90 2.63
C PRO A 528 18.81 -28.08 1.74
N PRO A 529 17.67 -27.46 2.10
CA PRO A 529 16.54 -27.32 1.20
C PRO A 529 16.95 -26.69 -0.14
N LEU A 530 16.16 -26.91 -1.20
CA LEU A 530 16.45 -26.32 -2.51
C LEU A 530 16.59 -24.81 -2.43
N LEU A 531 15.67 -24.15 -1.72
CA LEU A 531 15.73 -22.72 -1.42
C LEU A 531 15.81 -22.51 0.09
N VAL A 532 16.78 -21.70 0.53
CA VAL A 532 16.86 -21.17 1.90
C VAL A 532 16.71 -19.66 1.80
N LEU A 533 15.52 -19.18 2.12
CA LEU A 533 15.13 -17.79 1.94
C LEU A 533 15.16 -17.05 3.28
N PRO A 534 15.41 -15.73 3.27
CA PRO A 534 15.75 -15.03 4.50
C PRO A 534 14.51 -14.70 5.33
N ILE A 535 14.69 -14.64 6.64
CA ILE A 535 13.70 -14.13 7.57
C ILE A 535 13.84 -12.60 7.63
N THR A 536 12.70 -11.91 7.73
CA THR A 536 12.58 -10.47 7.93
C THR A 536 11.60 -10.18 9.06
N ILE A 537 11.74 -9.03 9.73
CA ILE A 537 10.84 -8.61 10.80
C ILE A 537 10.28 -7.22 10.50
N GLU A 538 8.97 -7.05 10.70
CA GLU A 538 8.36 -5.73 10.81
C GLU A 538 8.52 -5.23 12.26
N PRO A 539 9.30 -4.17 12.54
CA PRO A 539 9.71 -3.83 13.89
C PRO A 539 8.61 -3.12 14.73
N SER A 540 7.63 -2.46 14.10
CA SER A 540 6.62 -1.66 14.82
C SER A 540 5.60 -2.55 15.54
N LYS A 541 5.26 -3.68 14.94
CA LYS A 541 4.47 -4.78 15.48
C LYS A 541 5.16 -6.07 15.02
N PRO A 542 6.10 -6.60 15.82
CA PRO A 542 6.94 -7.74 15.47
C PRO A 542 6.14 -8.86 14.78
N ARG A 543 6.45 -9.06 13.50
CA ARG A 543 5.92 -10.15 12.66
C ARG A 543 7.09 -10.76 11.90
N MET A 544 7.26 -12.06 12.06
CA MET A 544 8.20 -12.83 11.26
C MET A 544 7.63 -13.00 9.85
N CYS A 545 8.37 -12.53 8.85
CA CYS A 545 8.02 -12.63 7.45
C CYS A 545 9.10 -13.45 6.72
N HIS A 546 8.67 -14.38 5.88
CA HIS A 546 9.55 -15.16 5.03
C HIS A 546 9.74 -14.42 3.71
N ASP A 547 10.97 -13.99 3.41
CA ASP A 547 11.25 -13.14 2.26
C ASP A 547 11.30 -13.94 0.96
N GLU A 548 10.11 -14.20 0.44
CA GLU A 548 9.84 -14.99 -0.76
C GLU A 548 10.07 -14.23 -2.07
N ARG A 549 10.71 -13.04 -2.04
CA ARG A 549 10.94 -12.23 -3.25
C ARG A 549 11.65 -13.00 -4.36
N TYR A 550 12.52 -13.95 -4.01
CA TYR A 550 13.21 -14.80 -4.98
C TYR A 550 12.26 -15.81 -5.62
N LEU A 551 11.60 -16.67 -4.84
CA LEU A 551 10.66 -17.66 -5.37
C LEU A 551 9.54 -17.01 -6.18
N ASN A 552 9.02 -15.88 -5.69
CA ASN A 552 7.93 -15.13 -6.31
C ASN A 552 8.21 -14.68 -7.76
N LEU A 553 9.48 -14.65 -8.21
CA LEU A 553 9.84 -14.36 -9.61
C LEU A 553 9.31 -15.44 -10.57
N TRP A 554 9.28 -16.69 -10.11
CA TRP A 554 8.79 -17.86 -10.86
C TRP A 554 7.31 -18.14 -10.64
N ILE A 555 6.59 -17.37 -9.82
CA ILE A 555 5.19 -17.66 -9.50
C ILE A 555 4.27 -16.84 -10.39
N LYS A 556 3.27 -17.49 -10.99
CA LYS A 556 2.19 -16.83 -11.74
C LYS A 556 1.46 -15.80 -10.87
N ASP A 557 0.87 -14.82 -11.54
CA ASP A 557 0.09 -13.79 -10.85
C ASP A 557 -1.33 -14.32 -10.69
N PHE A 558 -1.84 -14.34 -9.46
CA PHE A 558 -3.18 -14.80 -9.13
C PHE A 558 -4.02 -13.60 -8.66
N PRO A 559 -4.57 -12.79 -9.59
CA PRO A 559 -5.45 -11.68 -9.21
C PRO A 559 -6.76 -12.23 -8.65
N PHE A 560 -7.21 -11.68 -7.53
CA PHE A 560 -8.50 -12.00 -6.91
C PHE A 560 -9.10 -10.75 -6.27
N SER A 561 -10.41 -10.79 -6.04
CA SER A 561 -11.16 -9.70 -5.42
C SER A 561 -11.43 -10.01 -3.96
N LEU A 562 -11.44 -8.96 -3.13
CA LEU A 562 -11.77 -9.05 -1.71
C LEU A 562 -13.10 -8.35 -1.46
N ASP A 563 -13.88 -8.86 -0.52
CA ASP A 563 -15.01 -8.11 0.02
C ASP A 563 -14.48 -6.81 0.64
N THR A 564 -15.18 -5.70 0.44
CA THR A 564 -14.72 -4.40 0.95
C THR A 564 -15.73 -3.81 1.91
N LEU A 565 -15.29 -2.82 2.71
CA LEU A 565 -16.21 -2.05 3.55
C LEU A 565 -17.39 -1.44 2.78
N LYS A 566 -17.28 -1.21 1.46
CA LYS A 566 -18.37 -0.68 0.64
C LYS A 566 -19.55 -1.66 0.47
N GLU A 567 -19.33 -2.94 0.74
CA GLU A 567 -20.35 -3.98 0.65
C GLU A 567 -21.21 -4.04 1.93
N VAL A 568 -20.68 -3.54 3.07
CA VAL A 568 -21.37 -3.56 4.37
C VAL A 568 -22.78 -2.94 4.31
N PRO A 569 -23.02 -1.76 3.69
CA PRO A 569 -24.35 -1.17 3.62
C PRO A 569 -25.36 -1.99 2.82
N ARG A 570 -24.91 -2.94 1.98
CA ARG A 570 -25.80 -3.84 1.22
C ARG A 570 -26.35 -4.97 2.07
N LEU A 571 -25.66 -5.30 3.16
CA LEU A 571 -26.03 -6.42 4.02
C LEU A 571 -26.88 -5.98 5.22
N ILE A 572 -26.80 -4.71 5.61
CA ILE A 572 -27.21 -4.23 6.93
C ILE A 572 -28.27 -3.14 6.80
N GLU A 573 -29.30 -3.23 7.65
CA GLU A 573 -30.35 -2.21 7.76
C GLU A 573 -30.12 -1.31 8.97
N LYS A 574 -30.93 -0.26 9.11
CA LYS A 574 -30.85 0.62 10.28
C LYS A 574 -31.07 -0.20 11.56
N ASP A 575 -30.20 0.02 12.53
CA ASP A 575 -30.22 -0.65 13.85
C ASP A 575 -29.97 -2.17 13.83
N SER A 576 -29.57 -2.76 12.69
CA SER A 576 -29.19 -4.17 12.60
C SER A 576 -27.94 -4.49 13.43
N PHE A 577 -27.92 -5.66 14.04
CA PHE A 577 -26.76 -6.17 14.76
C PHE A 577 -25.72 -6.79 13.80
N MET A 578 -24.45 -6.73 14.22
CA MET A 578 -23.29 -7.31 13.56
C MET A 578 -22.41 -8.05 14.57
N ALA A 579 -21.60 -8.97 14.03
CA ALA A 579 -20.53 -9.65 14.74
C ALA A 579 -19.33 -9.90 13.82
N SER A 580 -18.16 -10.17 14.39
CA SER A 580 -16.95 -10.48 13.61
C SER A 580 -16.23 -11.70 14.15
N LEU A 581 -15.63 -12.48 13.26
CA LEU A 581 -14.77 -13.62 13.60
C LEU A 581 -13.36 -13.40 13.03
N ASP A 582 -12.34 -13.83 13.78
CA ASP A 582 -10.91 -13.78 13.43
C ASP A 582 -10.36 -15.21 13.43
N ASP A 583 -9.74 -15.64 12.34
CA ASP A 583 -9.13 -16.98 12.26
C ASP A 583 -7.78 -16.99 13.00
N LYS A 584 -7.52 -18.01 13.82
CA LYS A 584 -6.23 -18.17 14.51
C LYS A 584 -5.17 -18.65 13.53
N SER A 585 -4.08 -17.90 13.35
CA SER A 585 -2.95 -18.30 12.49
C SER A 585 -3.39 -18.70 11.06
N GLY A 586 -4.24 -17.86 10.42
CA GLY A 586 -4.95 -18.16 9.17
C GLY A 586 -4.21 -19.06 8.16
N TYR A 587 -3.12 -18.59 7.55
CA TYR A 587 -2.39 -19.35 6.53
C TYR A 587 -1.87 -20.72 6.98
N ASP A 588 -1.59 -20.89 8.28
CA ASP A 588 -1.08 -22.15 8.82
C ASP A 588 -2.13 -23.28 8.83
N HIS A 589 -3.41 -22.96 8.57
CA HIS A 589 -4.45 -23.97 8.37
C HIS A 589 -4.27 -24.80 7.09
N ILE A 590 -3.58 -24.27 6.08
CA ILE A 590 -3.40 -24.93 4.78
C ILE A 590 -1.95 -25.41 4.65
N LEU A 591 -1.78 -26.72 4.45
CA LEU A 591 -0.46 -27.31 4.27
C LEU A 591 0.06 -27.12 2.84
N LEU A 592 1.37 -27.09 2.72
CA LEU A 592 2.11 -27.31 1.49
C LEU A 592 2.26 -28.81 1.25
N ASN A 593 2.10 -29.21 -0.01
CA ASN A 593 2.44 -30.56 -0.45
C ASN A 593 3.90 -30.86 -0.10
N PRO A 594 4.26 -32.07 0.36
CA PRO A 594 5.65 -32.42 0.69
C PRO A 594 6.67 -32.08 -0.40
N ASN A 595 6.29 -32.23 -1.67
CA ASN A 595 7.16 -31.91 -2.81
C ASN A 595 7.42 -30.40 -2.98
N SER A 596 6.54 -29.55 -2.44
CA SER A 596 6.67 -28.08 -2.47
C SER A 596 7.57 -27.55 -1.35
N ARG A 597 7.72 -28.27 -0.23
CA ARG A 597 8.37 -27.74 0.99
C ARG A 597 9.84 -27.36 0.78
N GLN A 598 10.51 -28.02 -0.16
CA GLN A 598 11.90 -27.71 -0.55
C GLN A 598 12.11 -26.28 -1.05
N TYR A 599 11.06 -25.61 -1.53
CA TYR A 599 11.11 -24.22 -1.98
C TYR A 599 10.94 -23.19 -0.85
N PHE A 600 10.57 -23.64 0.35
CA PHE A 600 10.24 -22.80 1.50
C PHE A 600 11.18 -23.06 2.70
N GLY A 601 12.47 -23.23 2.43
CA GLY A 601 13.46 -23.40 3.49
C GLY A 601 13.84 -22.09 4.16
N ILE A 602 14.22 -22.19 5.43
CA ILE A 602 14.82 -21.12 6.24
C ILE A 602 16.04 -21.66 6.99
N GLN A 603 16.92 -20.74 7.38
CA GLN A 603 18.05 -21.04 8.26
C GLN A 603 18.04 -20.06 9.43
N PHE A 604 18.20 -20.58 10.65
CA PHE A 604 18.37 -19.75 11.84
C PHE A 604 19.25 -20.48 12.86
N ALA A 605 20.23 -19.78 13.43
CA ALA A 605 21.09 -20.30 14.50
C ALA A 605 21.73 -21.67 14.19
N GLY A 606 22.12 -21.89 12.92
CA GLY A 606 22.77 -23.13 12.49
C GLY A 606 21.85 -24.31 12.21
N TRP A 607 20.54 -24.08 12.10
CA TRP A 607 19.55 -25.12 11.76
C TRP A 607 18.84 -24.82 10.44
N TYR A 608 18.70 -25.85 9.60
CA TYR A 608 17.79 -25.82 8.46
C TYR A 608 16.39 -26.27 8.88
N MET A 609 15.39 -25.51 8.45
CA MET A 609 13.98 -25.81 8.65
C MET A 609 13.20 -25.55 7.35
N VAL A 610 12.04 -26.16 7.19
CA VAL A 610 11.13 -25.94 6.06
C VAL A 610 9.72 -25.68 6.55
N PHE A 611 8.99 -24.80 5.86
CA PHE A 611 7.56 -24.63 6.08
C PHE A 611 6.78 -25.85 5.60
N ASN A 612 5.87 -26.31 6.46
CA ASN A 612 4.85 -27.30 6.13
C ASN A 612 3.54 -26.66 5.70
N SER A 613 3.32 -25.39 6.03
CA SER A 613 2.13 -24.60 5.73
C SER A 613 2.44 -23.38 4.86
N LEU A 614 1.40 -22.68 4.38
CA LEU A 614 1.58 -21.47 3.58
C LEU A 614 2.28 -20.35 4.39
N PRO A 615 3.47 -19.88 3.98
CA PRO A 615 4.17 -18.85 4.72
C PRO A 615 3.67 -17.44 4.36
N PHE A 616 3.86 -16.52 5.30
CA PHE A 616 3.69 -15.09 5.04
C PHE A 616 4.85 -14.55 4.20
N GLY A 617 4.53 -14.05 3.00
CA GLY A 617 5.50 -13.53 2.03
C GLY A 617 5.38 -14.18 0.66
N PHE A 618 4.88 -15.42 0.60
CA PHE A 618 4.61 -16.12 -0.65
C PHE A 618 3.42 -15.47 -1.38
N LYS A 619 3.63 -15.13 -2.66
CA LYS A 619 2.69 -14.31 -3.45
C LYS A 619 1.31 -14.96 -3.59
N ALA A 620 1.23 -16.29 -3.62
CA ALA A 620 -0.05 -16.98 -3.79
C ALA A 620 -0.76 -17.33 -2.47
N SER A 621 -0.12 -17.16 -1.29
CA SER A 621 -0.73 -17.52 0.00
C SER A 621 -2.09 -16.86 0.21
N ALA A 622 -2.19 -15.55 -0.06
CA ALA A 622 -3.42 -14.80 0.12
C ALA A 622 -4.54 -15.28 -0.81
N PHE A 623 -4.21 -15.58 -2.08
CA PHE A 623 -5.16 -16.13 -3.05
C PHE A 623 -5.70 -17.48 -2.60
N ILE A 624 -4.79 -18.40 -2.25
CA ILE A 624 -5.15 -19.77 -1.85
C ILE A 624 -6.03 -19.74 -0.60
N TYR A 625 -5.60 -19.01 0.43
CA TYR A 625 -6.32 -18.95 1.70
C TYR A 625 -7.69 -18.28 1.56
N HIS A 626 -7.76 -17.15 0.85
CA HIS A 626 -9.02 -16.45 0.63
C HIS A 626 -10.01 -17.30 -0.17
N THR A 627 -9.56 -17.89 -1.27
CA THR A 627 -10.40 -18.77 -2.11
C THR A 627 -10.91 -19.98 -1.32
N THR A 628 -10.06 -20.56 -0.46
CA THR A 628 -10.48 -21.65 0.45
C THR A 628 -11.53 -21.16 1.45
N GLY A 629 -11.31 -20.01 2.08
CA GLY A 629 -12.23 -19.41 3.04
C GLY A 629 -13.57 -18.96 2.45
N LEU A 630 -13.64 -18.70 1.14
CA LEU A 630 -14.88 -18.37 0.43
C LEU A 630 -15.85 -19.55 0.33
N VAL A 631 -15.38 -20.79 0.40
CA VAL A 631 -16.24 -21.99 0.34
C VAL A 631 -17.24 -22.02 1.51
N PRO A 632 -16.83 -22.01 2.79
CA PRO A 632 -17.79 -21.97 3.90
C PRO A 632 -18.67 -20.72 3.89
N ILE A 633 -18.12 -19.57 3.47
CA ILE A 633 -18.86 -18.32 3.39
C ILE A 633 -19.97 -18.41 2.33
N SER A 634 -19.67 -18.97 1.15
CA SER A 634 -20.65 -19.16 0.08
C SER A 634 -21.73 -20.16 0.48
N TYR A 635 -21.33 -21.22 1.17
CA TYR A 635 -22.26 -22.19 1.75
C TYR A 635 -23.23 -21.51 2.75
N CYS A 636 -22.72 -20.79 3.75
CA CYS A 636 -23.56 -20.08 4.72
C CYS A 636 -24.44 -18.99 4.07
N ARG A 637 -23.94 -18.28 3.05
CA ARG A 637 -24.73 -17.33 2.27
C ARG A 637 -25.91 -18.01 1.56
N SER A 638 -25.71 -19.21 1.02
CA SER A 638 -26.79 -20.00 0.40
C SER A 638 -27.88 -20.41 1.40
N LEU A 639 -27.52 -20.52 2.68
CA LEU A 639 -28.44 -20.80 3.79
C LEU A 639 -29.13 -19.53 4.34
N GLY A 640 -28.85 -18.35 3.79
CA GLY A 640 -29.46 -17.09 4.23
C GLY A 640 -28.67 -16.30 5.27
N VAL A 641 -27.40 -16.66 5.55
CA VAL A 641 -26.50 -15.91 6.44
C VAL A 641 -25.72 -14.85 5.66
N PRO A 642 -26.05 -13.54 5.79
CA PRO A 642 -25.29 -12.50 5.13
C PRO A 642 -23.95 -12.32 5.86
N SER A 643 -22.86 -12.43 5.11
CA SER A 643 -21.51 -12.37 5.66
C SER A 643 -20.52 -11.82 4.63
N LEU A 644 -19.39 -11.28 5.10
CA LEU A 644 -18.25 -10.85 4.28
C LEU A 644 -16.97 -11.56 4.74
N LEU A 645 -16.05 -11.76 3.80
CA LEU A 645 -14.72 -12.30 4.07
C LEU A 645 -13.63 -11.40 3.51
N TYR A 646 -12.70 -11.00 4.36
CA TYR A 646 -11.47 -10.33 3.95
C TYR A 646 -10.28 -11.11 4.51
N ILE A 647 -9.73 -12.02 3.72
CA ILE A 647 -8.68 -12.96 4.14
C ILE A 647 -9.09 -13.74 5.42
N ASP A 648 -8.69 -13.26 6.60
CA ASP A 648 -8.94 -13.82 7.94
C ASP A 648 -10.05 -13.10 8.72
N ASP A 649 -10.42 -11.88 8.31
CA ASP A 649 -11.47 -11.08 8.94
C ASP A 649 -12.86 -11.44 8.36
N ARG A 650 -13.75 -11.98 9.19
CA ARG A 650 -15.13 -12.33 8.81
C ARG A 650 -16.14 -11.39 9.46
N LEU A 651 -17.06 -10.85 8.67
CA LEU A 651 -18.22 -10.10 9.16
C LEU A 651 -19.47 -10.98 9.04
N VAL A 652 -20.30 -10.99 10.08
CA VAL A 652 -21.58 -11.68 10.10
C VAL A 652 -22.69 -10.68 10.41
N CYS A 653 -23.79 -10.77 9.68
CA CYS A 653 -24.97 -9.92 9.85
C CYS A 653 -26.20 -10.76 10.19
N GLU A 654 -27.31 -10.08 10.51
CA GLU A 654 -28.59 -10.71 10.84
C GLU A 654 -29.08 -11.66 9.73
N PHE A 655 -29.62 -12.80 10.14
CA PHE A 655 -30.16 -13.82 9.25
C PHE A 655 -31.28 -13.25 8.36
N LYS A 656 -31.28 -13.57 7.07
CA LYS A 656 -32.32 -13.11 6.13
C LYS A 656 -33.17 -14.30 5.68
N ASN A 657 -34.40 -14.38 6.17
CA ASN A 657 -35.38 -15.35 5.67
C ASN A 657 -36.17 -14.74 4.50
N THR A 658 -36.14 -15.40 3.34
CA THR A 658 -36.87 -15.00 2.13
C THR A 658 -38.39 -15.16 2.25
N SER A 659 -38.90 -15.87 3.26
CA SER A 659 -40.29 -16.37 3.27
C SER A 659 -41.17 -15.87 4.42
N LEU A 660 -40.67 -15.06 5.37
CA LEU A 660 -41.46 -14.57 6.51
C LEU A 660 -41.22 -13.08 6.76
N LYS A 661 -42.23 -12.40 7.33
CA LYS A 661 -42.17 -10.99 7.77
C LYS A 661 -40.84 -10.74 8.51
N LYS A 662 -40.09 -9.72 8.09
CA LYS A 662 -38.80 -9.32 8.67
C LYS A 662 -38.86 -9.35 10.21
N LYS A 663 -38.30 -10.38 10.82
CA LYS A 663 -37.78 -10.32 12.18
C LYS A 663 -36.35 -9.82 11.99
N SER A 664 -36.06 -8.60 12.44
CA SER A 664 -34.69 -8.08 12.53
C SER A 664 -34.39 -7.90 14.01
N GLY A 665 -33.18 -8.23 14.43
CA GLY A 665 -32.77 -8.08 15.82
C GLY A 665 -31.78 -9.12 16.30
N HIS A 666 -31.51 -9.06 17.59
CA HIS A 666 -30.46 -9.82 18.27
C HIS A 666 -30.51 -11.33 17.96
N ALA A 667 -31.69 -11.95 18.03
CA ALA A 667 -31.87 -13.38 17.81
C ALA A 667 -31.44 -13.84 16.40
N GLU A 668 -31.69 -13.03 15.37
CA GLU A 668 -31.33 -13.37 13.99
C GLU A 668 -29.82 -13.27 13.73
N LEU A 669 -29.11 -12.39 14.45
CA LEU A 669 -27.66 -12.41 14.42
C LEU A 669 -27.10 -13.62 15.18
N VAL A 670 -27.66 -13.94 16.35
CA VAL A 670 -27.25 -15.14 17.10
C VAL A 670 -27.45 -16.40 16.25
N LYS A 671 -28.55 -16.50 15.50
CA LYS A 671 -28.78 -17.55 14.50
C LYS A 671 -27.65 -17.63 13.47
N SER A 672 -27.32 -16.50 12.85
CA SER A 672 -26.27 -16.42 11.83
C SER A 672 -24.89 -16.77 12.38
N LEU A 673 -24.59 -16.33 13.60
CA LEU A 673 -23.38 -16.68 14.32
C LEU A 673 -23.31 -18.17 14.61
N TYR A 674 -24.39 -18.76 15.11
CA TYR A 674 -24.46 -20.20 15.35
C TYR A 674 -24.15 -20.97 14.08
N ILE A 675 -24.86 -20.68 12.99
CA ILE A 675 -24.69 -21.35 11.70
C ILE A 675 -23.24 -21.24 11.20
N LEU A 676 -22.68 -20.03 11.17
CA LEU A 676 -21.33 -19.84 10.63
C LEU A 676 -20.27 -20.49 11.52
N CYS A 677 -20.34 -20.31 12.84
CA CYS A 677 -19.39 -20.91 13.78
C CYS A 677 -19.44 -22.43 13.73
N GLN A 678 -20.64 -23.01 13.70
CA GLN A 678 -20.83 -24.46 13.60
C GLN A 678 -20.21 -25.02 12.32
N VAL A 679 -20.40 -24.35 11.18
CA VAL A 679 -19.79 -24.74 9.91
C VAL A 679 -18.27 -24.63 9.99
N LEU A 680 -17.72 -23.50 10.46
CA LEU A 680 -16.27 -23.30 10.55
C LEU A 680 -15.58 -24.34 11.45
N VAL A 681 -16.16 -24.62 12.63
CA VAL A 681 -15.62 -25.64 13.55
C VAL A 681 -15.67 -27.02 12.91
N ARG A 682 -16.77 -27.41 12.25
CA ARG A 682 -16.89 -28.71 11.56
C ARG A 682 -15.89 -28.87 10.42
N LEU A 683 -15.49 -27.78 9.79
CA LEU A 683 -14.46 -27.77 8.75
C LEU A 683 -13.03 -27.76 9.31
N GLY A 684 -12.87 -27.67 10.63
CA GLY A 684 -11.60 -27.74 11.33
C GLY A 684 -10.90 -26.41 11.53
N TYR A 685 -11.59 -25.28 11.37
CA TYR A 685 -11.02 -23.96 11.63
C TYR A 685 -10.81 -23.71 13.12
N PHE A 686 -9.65 -23.15 13.47
CA PHE A 686 -9.42 -22.53 14.77
C PHE A 686 -9.77 -21.05 14.69
N LEU A 687 -10.64 -20.61 15.61
CA LEU A 687 -10.95 -19.20 15.77
C LEU A 687 -10.11 -18.60 16.89
N ASN A 688 -9.73 -17.35 16.71
CA ASN A 688 -9.06 -16.58 17.74
C ASN A 688 -10.11 -15.91 18.64
N LEU A 689 -10.60 -16.67 19.62
CA LEU A 689 -11.75 -16.30 20.44
C LEU A 689 -11.63 -14.91 21.08
N GLU A 690 -10.44 -14.51 21.53
CA GLU A 690 -10.19 -13.19 22.11
C GLU A 690 -10.38 -12.02 21.12
N LYS A 691 -10.16 -12.26 19.82
CA LYS A 691 -10.34 -11.25 18.76
C LYS A 691 -11.72 -11.30 18.11
N CYS A 692 -12.44 -12.41 18.26
CA CYS A 692 -13.82 -12.51 17.83
C CYS A 692 -14.74 -11.59 18.65
N CYS A 693 -15.76 -11.05 18.01
CA CYS A 693 -16.84 -10.32 18.64
C CYS A 693 -18.11 -11.15 18.49
N PHE A 694 -18.35 -12.04 19.46
CA PHE A 694 -19.54 -12.91 19.46
C PHE A 694 -20.79 -12.20 19.97
N ILE A 695 -20.63 -11.16 20.79
CA ILE A 695 -21.75 -10.40 21.34
C ILE A 695 -22.33 -9.51 20.22
N PRO A 696 -23.61 -9.68 19.85
CA PRO A 696 -24.29 -8.80 18.90
C PRO A 696 -24.12 -7.31 19.22
N THR A 697 -23.57 -6.54 18.28
CA THR A 697 -23.40 -5.08 18.43
C THR A 697 -23.88 -4.31 17.20
N ARG A 698 -24.39 -3.09 17.41
CA ARG A 698 -24.74 -2.15 16.33
C ARG A 698 -23.57 -1.31 15.86
N CYS A 699 -22.46 -1.31 16.60
CA CYS A 699 -21.25 -0.58 16.25
C CYS A 699 -20.05 -1.53 16.36
N LEU A 700 -19.54 -1.97 15.22
CA LEU A 700 -18.50 -2.98 15.13
C LEU A 700 -17.26 -2.44 14.42
N LYS A 701 -16.08 -2.71 14.97
CA LYS A 701 -14.82 -2.39 14.30
C LYS A 701 -14.49 -3.48 13.29
N PHE A 702 -14.54 -3.16 12.00
CA PHE A 702 -14.24 -4.08 10.90
C PHE A 702 -13.31 -3.41 9.88
N LEU A 703 -12.27 -4.11 9.39
CA LEU A 703 -11.25 -3.57 8.46
C LEU A 703 -10.66 -2.21 8.89
N GLY A 704 -10.52 -2.03 10.21
CA GLY A 704 -9.96 -0.84 10.82
C GLY A 704 -10.87 0.40 10.82
N MET A 705 -12.17 0.25 10.56
CA MET A 705 -13.19 1.30 10.66
C MET A 705 -14.32 0.83 11.57
N PHE A 706 -15.03 1.74 12.23
CA PHE A 706 -16.28 1.38 12.90
C PHE A 706 -17.42 1.43 11.88
N CYS A 707 -18.17 0.34 11.79
CA CYS A 707 -19.44 0.24 11.07
C CYS A 707 -20.55 0.44 12.10
N ASP A 708 -21.27 1.56 12.02
CA ASP A 708 -22.34 1.93 12.96
C ASP A 708 -23.68 1.86 12.22
N SER A 709 -24.48 0.82 12.49
CA SER A 709 -25.78 0.59 11.84
C SER A 709 -26.88 1.51 12.37
N ALA A 710 -26.75 2.05 13.59
CA ALA A 710 -27.71 2.99 14.15
C ALA A 710 -27.60 4.36 13.46
N LYS A 711 -26.36 4.80 13.22
CA LYS A 711 -26.08 6.01 12.44
C LYS A 711 -26.06 5.78 10.94
N LEU A 712 -26.10 4.51 10.50
CA LEU A 712 -25.82 4.09 9.14
C LEU A 712 -24.57 4.79 8.64
N ALA A 713 -23.40 4.58 9.27
CA ALA A 713 -22.20 5.32 8.91
C ALA A 713 -20.89 4.58 9.16
N PHE A 714 -19.84 4.97 8.42
CA PHE A 714 -18.47 4.62 8.75
C PHE A 714 -17.84 5.68 9.63
N ILE A 715 -17.25 5.25 10.74
CA ILE A 715 -16.63 6.14 11.73
C ILE A 715 -15.13 5.81 11.84
N LEU A 716 -14.30 6.85 11.76
CA LEU A 716 -12.86 6.72 11.91
C LEU A 716 -12.50 6.54 13.39
N PRO A 717 -11.77 5.46 13.78
CA PRO A 717 -11.32 5.28 15.15
C PRO A 717 -10.39 6.41 15.62
N GLU A 718 -10.54 6.82 16.89
CA GLU A 718 -9.78 7.95 17.45
C GLU A 718 -8.26 7.70 17.46
N GLN A 719 -7.83 6.46 17.70
CA GLN A 719 -6.43 6.06 17.60
C GLN A 719 -5.83 6.33 16.20
N LYS A 720 -6.63 6.15 15.14
CA LYS A 720 -6.18 6.43 13.77
C LYS A 720 -6.04 7.94 13.55
N LYS A 721 -6.96 8.75 14.06
CA LYS A 721 -6.88 10.22 14.01
C LYS A 721 -5.63 10.73 14.73
N GLU A 722 -5.37 10.25 15.95
CA GLU A 722 -4.20 10.67 16.72
C GLU A 722 -2.89 10.28 16.01
N SER A 723 -2.79 9.05 15.50
CA SER A 723 -1.61 8.62 14.73
C SER A 723 -1.38 9.45 13.46
N PHE A 724 -2.46 10.01 12.90
CA PHE A 724 -2.41 10.84 11.71
C PHE A 724 -2.05 12.28 12.06
N ARG A 725 -2.60 12.81 13.15
CA ARG A 725 -2.24 14.10 13.75
C ARG A 725 -0.75 14.17 14.06
N ILE A 726 -0.20 13.19 14.78
CA ILE A 726 1.24 13.11 15.10
C ILE A 726 2.07 13.14 13.82
N LEU A 727 1.70 12.34 12.80
CA LEU A 727 2.42 12.32 11.53
C LEU A 727 2.31 13.66 10.79
N ARG A 728 1.12 14.27 10.75
CA ARG A 728 0.87 15.58 10.12
C ARG A 728 1.73 16.67 10.74
N GLU A 729 1.68 16.82 12.06
CA GLU A 729 2.43 17.87 12.76
C GLU A 729 3.94 17.66 12.62
N SER A 730 4.43 16.42 12.69
CA SER A 730 5.85 16.13 12.43
C SER A 730 6.33 16.52 11.02
N ILE A 731 5.41 16.58 10.04
CA ILE A 731 5.72 17.06 8.68
C ILE A 731 5.68 18.59 8.66
N LEU A 732 4.68 19.21 9.30
CA LEU A 732 4.49 20.66 9.33
C LEU A 732 5.56 21.41 10.16
N ASP A 733 6.17 20.75 11.13
CA ASP A 733 7.26 21.30 11.95
C ASP A 733 8.57 21.48 11.14
N GLY A 734 8.70 20.79 10.01
CA GLY A 734 9.87 20.85 9.13
C GLY A 734 9.69 21.81 7.96
N ASN A 735 10.80 22.28 7.40
CA ASN A 735 10.83 22.94 6.08
C ASN A 735 10.96 21.92 4.93
N ASP A 736 11.33 20.68 5.25
CA ASP A 736 11.46 19.56 4.33
C ASP A 736 10.89 18.27 4.92
N VAL A 737 10.50 17.33 4.05
CA VAL A 737 9.96 16.03 4.44
C VAL A 737 10.57 14.91 3.61
N GLY A 738 10.85 13.78 4.25
CA GLY A 738 11.31 12.58 3.54
C GLY A 738 10.23 12.02 2.61
N ILE A 739 10.59 11.60 1.39
CA ILE A 739 9.62 11.07 0.40
C ILE A 739 8.78 9.91 0.97
N LYS A 740 9.41 8.99 1.72
CA LYS A 740 8.71 7.87 2.36
C LYS A 740 7.71 8.33 3.42
N THR A 741 8.02 9.40 4.15
CA THR A 741 7.12 9.97 5.16
C THR A 741 5.91 10.61 4.48
N LEU A 742 6.13 11.37 3.41
CA LEU A 742 5.04 11.97 2.63
C LEU A 742 4.16 10.91 1.93
N GLN A 743 4.76 9.84 1.41
CA GLN A 743 4.03 8.68 0.88
C GLN A 743 3.18 7.97 1.95
N ARG A 744 3.71 7.81 3.17
CA ARG A 744 2.93 7.29 4.31
C ARG A 744 1.74 8.19 4.64
N PHE A 745 1.95 9.51 4.64
CA PHE A 745 0.88 10.48 4.86
C PHE A 745 -0.22 10.35 3.79
N ALA A 746 0.16 10.34 2.50
CA ALA A 746 -0.75 10.15 1.37
C ALA A 746 -1.55 8.84 1.49
N GLY A 747 -0.90 7.74 1.88
CA GLY A 747 -1.56 6.45 2.12
C GLY A 747 -2.60 6.51 3.24
N LYS A 748 -2.31 7.23 4.34
CA LYS A 748 -3.29 7.44 5.42
C LYS A 748 -4.49 8.26 4.94
N CYS A 749 -4.29 9.33 4.17
CA CYS A 749 -5.38 10.12 3.57
C CYS A 749 -6.33 9.23 2.75
N ILE A 750 -5.78 8.35 1.91
CA ILE A 750 -6.58 7.41 1.10
C ILE A 750 -7.34 6.42 1.99
N SER A 751 -6.72 5.94 3.06
CA SER A 751 -7.36 5.00 4.00
C SER A 751 -8.59 5.59 4.70
N PHE A 752 -8.67 6.92 4.80
CA PHE A 752 -9.80 7.62 5.42
C PHE A 752 -10.96 7.89 4.47
N PHE A 753 -10.81 7.61 3.17
CA PHE A 753 -11.78 7.95 2.14
C PHE A 753 -13.22 7.50 2.44
N LEU A 754 -13.40 6.37 3.12
CA LEU A 754 -14.74 5.87 3.46
C LEU A 754 -15.41 6.60 4.63
N ALA A 755 -14.65 7.23 5.53
CA ALA A 755 -15.21 8.01 6.65
C ALA A 755 -15.05 9.52 6.48
N VAL A 756 -14.16 9.94 5.59
CA VAL A 756 -13.84 11.34 5.31
C VAL A 756 -14.16 11.62 3.84
N PRO A 757 -15.32 12.26 3.59
CA PRO A 757 -15.70 12.64 2.24
C PRO A 757 -14.63 13.54 1.60
N SER A 758 -14.39 13.37 0.30
CA SER A 758 -13.45 14.17 -0.50
C SER A 758 -11.97 14.06 -0.11
N ALA A 759 -11.58 13.07 0.70
CA ALA A 759 -10.19 12.83 1.11
C ALA A 759 -9.17 12.80 -0.05
N ARG A 760 -9.58 12.32 -1.23
CA ARG A 760 -8.71 12.22 -2.42
C ARG A 760 -8.38 13.58 -3.04
N LEU A 761 -9.29 14.56 -2.94
CA LEU A 761 -9.07 15.90 -3.47
C LEU A 761 -7.96 16.65 -2.72
N PHE A 762 -7.85 16.41 -1.42
CA PHE A 762 -6.85 17.03 -0.55
C PHE A 762 -5.58 16.18 -0.43
N SER A 763 -5.27 15.42 -1.48
CA SER A 763 -4.04 14.63 -1.58
C SER A 763 -3.23 14.96 -2.83
N ARG A 764 -3.65 15.98 -3.60
CA ARG A 764 -3.15 16.23 -4.94
C ARG A 764 -1.79 16.91 -4.89
N GLU A 765 -1.64 17.97 -4.11
CA GLU A 765 -0.33 18.62 -3.95
C GLU A 765 0.65 17.68 -3.27
N ILE A 766 0.19 16.84 -2.33
CA ILE A 766 0.98 15.75 -1.74
C ILE A 766 1.47 14.77 -2.83
N ASN A 767 0.58 14.27 -3.69
CA ASN A 767 0.93 13.34 -4.76
C ASN A 767 1.82 13.99 -5.83
N ARG A 768 1.61 15.27 -6.14
CA ARG A 768 2.45 16.05 -7.05
C ARG A 768 3.86 16.19 -6.47
N ALA A 769 3.98 16.53 -5.20
CA ALA A 769 5.27 16.64 -4.52
C ALA A 769 6.03 15.29 -4.53
N ILE A 770 5.32 14.18 -4.32
CA ILE A 770 5.89 12.83 -4.45
C ILE A 770 6.34 12.55 -5.90
N SER A 771 5.54 12.94 -6.90
CA SER A 771 5.86 12.70 -8.31
C SER A 771 7.02 13.56 -8.82
N LEU A 772 7.21 14.77 -8.29
CA LEU A 772 8.30 15.66 -8.66
C LEU A 772 9.62 15.30 -7.96
N ALA A 773 9.56 14.50 -6.90
CA ALA A 773 10.75 13.99 -6.24
C ALA A 773 11.49 13.00 -7.17
N SER A 774 12.76 13.28 -7.47
CA SER A 774 13.63 12.34 -8.18
C SER A 774 13.78 11.04 -7.38
N LYS A 775 13.97 9.90 -8.05
CA LYS A 775 14.23 8.60 -7.40
C LYS A 775 15.39 8.63 -6.39
N ASN A 776 16.30 9.61 -6.53
CA ASN A 776 17.45 9.80 -5.63
C ASN A 776 17.25 10.91 -4.58
N SER A 777 16.12 11.63 -4.58
CA SER A 777 15.87 12.71 -3.62
C SER A 777 15.39 12.12 -2.29
N LYS A 778 16.18 12.31 -1.23
CA LYS A 778 15.80 11.83 0.12
C LYS A 778 14.74 12.73 0.78
N LYS A 779 14.67 14.01 0.38
CA LYS A 779 13.83 15.05 0.98
C LYS A 779 13.12 15.89 -0.08
N ILE A 780 11.97 16.43 0.30
CA ILE A 780 11.08 17.29 -0.49
C ILE A 780 10.86 18.57 0.32
N ASN A 781 11.12 19.74 -0.26
CA ASN A 781 10.85 21.01 0.40
C ASN A 781 9.34 21.27 0.49
N ILE A 782 8.87 21.73 1.64
CA ILE A 782 7.47 22.07 1.86
C ILE A 782 7.22 23.48 1.34
N TYR A 783 6.72 23.56 0.10
CA TYR A 783 6.31 24.81 -0.53
C TYR A 783 4.90 25.22 -0.08
N LYS A 784 4.52 26.48 -0.34
CA LYS A 784 3.29 27.11 0.18
C LYS A 784 2.03 26.25 -0.07
N GLU A 785 1.80 25.84 -1.31
CA GLU A 785 0.60 25.08 -1.68
C GLU A 785 0.57 23.67 -1.05
N LEU A 786 1.74 23.03 -0.88
CA LEU A 786 1.85 21.76 -0.15
C LEU A 786 1.56 21.96 1.34
N LYS A 787 2.05 23.04 1.94
CA LYS A 787 1.78 23.39 3.35
C LYS A 787 0.30 23.63 3.57
N GLU A 788 -0.35 24.41 2.71
CA GLU A 788 -1.79 24.68 2.78
C GLU A 788 -2.63 23.38 2.69
N GLU A 789 -2.27 22.45 1.80
CA GLU A 789 -2.95 21.15 1.71
C GLU A 789 -2.71 20.28 2.96
N LEU A 790 -1.51 20.29 3.53
CA LEU A 790 -1.21 19.58 4.78
C LEU A 790 -1.94 20.18 5.99
N GLU A 791 -2.00 21.51 6.09
CA GLU A 791 -2.71 22.24 7.15
C GLU A 791 -4.22 22.05 7.06
N TYR A 792 -4.78 21.92 5.85
CA TYR A 792 -6.20 21.61 5.67
C TYR A 792 -6.61 20.41 6.51
N TRP A 793 -5.79 19.34 6.54
CA TRP A 793 -6.04 18.12 7.30
C TRP A 793 -6.10 18.31 8.84
N ARG A 794 -5.82 19.49 9.38
CA ARG A 794 -6.11 19.85 10.79
C ARG A 794 -7.59 19.80 11.13
N PHE A 795 -8.48 19.90 10.14
CA PHE A 795 -9.93 19.77 10.37
C PHE A 795 -10.28 18.43 11.05
N LEU A 796 -9.49 17.37 10.82
CA LEU A 796 -9.78 16.02 11.32
C LEU A 796 -9.69 15.94 12.85
N ASP A 797 -8.91 16.81 13.50
CA ASP A 797 -8.71 16.81 14.96
C ASP A 797 -10.01 17.08 15.70
N ASN A 798 -10.87 17.93 15.14
CA ASN A 798 -12.17 18.28 15.70
C ASN A 798 -13.33 17.63 14.93
N TRP A 799 -13.04 16.78 13.94
CA TRP A 799 -14.05 16.14 13.11
C TRP A 799 -14.80 15.06 13.90
N LYS A 800 -16.04 15.39 14.27
CA LYS A 800 -17.03 14.47 14.82
C LYS A 800 -18.02 13.94 13.77
N GLY A 801 -17.90 14.41 12.52
CA GLY A 801 -18.79 14.01 11.43
C GLY A 801 -18.61 12.54 11.04
N THR A 802 -19.63 11.98 10.39
CA THR A 802 -19.61 10.61 9.88
C THR A 802 -19.88 10.63 8.38
N ALA A 803 -19.38 9.64 7.65
CA ALA A 803 -19.83 9.40 6.27
C ALA A 803 -21.02 8.45 6.36
N SER A 804 -22.23 8.99 6.19
CA SER A 804 -23.43 8.17 6.16
C SER A 804 -23.37 7.17 5.01
N TRP A 805 -23.84 5.96 5.26
CA TRP A 805 -24.09 4.94 4.27
C TRP A 805 -25.06 5.51 3.27
N ARG A 806 -24.76 5.32 2.00
CA ARG A 806 -25.64 5.75 0.92
C ARG A 806 -26.84 4.81 0.89
N LEU A 807 -28.02 5.37 0.67
CA LEU A 807 -29.20 4.59 0.35
C LEU A 807 -29.07 4.09 -1.10
N GLU A 808 -29.58 2.91 -1.41
CA GLU A 808 -29.51 2.36 -2.79
C GLU A 808 -30.59 2.96 -3.70
N THR A 809 -30.75 4.28 -3.67
CA THR A 809 -31.54 5.00 -4.69
C THR A 809 -30.66 5.25 -5.91
N HIS A 810 -31.01 4.65 -7.05
CA HIS A 810 -30.28 4.83 -8.31
C HIS A 810 -30.99 5.85 -9.19
N LEU A 811 -30.23 6.86 -9.59
CA LEU A 811 -30.67 7.94 -10.47
C LEU A 811 -29.77 7.96 -11.69
N GLN A 812 -30.37 8.06 -12.86
CA GLN A 812 -29.64 8.27 -14.11
C GLN A 812 -29.89 9.71 -14.55
N LEU A 813 -28.81 10.48 -14.58
CA LEU A 813 -28.79 11.81 -15.19
C LEU A 813 -28.09 11.69 -16.53
N ILE A 814 -28.79 12.02 -17.59
CA ILE A 814 -28.20 12.14 -18.91
C ILE A 814 -27.90 13.62 -19.11
N LEU A 815 -26.62 13.96 -19.27
CA LEU A 815 -26.20 15.31 -19.64
C LEU A 815 -25.92 15.31 -21.14
N ALA A 816 -26.65 16.17 -21.84
CA ALA A 816 -26.29 16.56 -23.18
C ALA A 816 -25.71 17.94 -23.20
N THR A 817 -24.56 18.00 -23.84
CA THR A 817 -23.72 19.16 -23.91
C THR A 817 -23.25 19.22 -25.35
N ASP A 818 -24.19 19.64 -26.19
CA ASP A 818 -23.82 20.13 -27.50
C ASP A 818 -23.61 21.64 -27.40
N SER A 819 -22.49 22.11 -27.92
CA SER A 819 -22.21 23.55 -27.94
C SER A 819 -23.10 24.22 -28.99
N SER A 820 -24.19 24.84 -28.53
CA SER A 820 -24.42 26.22 -28.94
C SER A 820 -23.85 27.13 -27.85
N LEU A 821 -23.40 28.33 -28.21
CA LEU A 821 -22.78 29.30 -27.28
C LEU A 821 -23.72 29.79 -26.14
N PHE A 822 -24.94 29.23 -26.01
CA PHE A 822 -26.06 29.90 -25.33
C PHE A 822 -26.83 29.10 -24.27
N LYS A 823 -26.88 27.75 -24.25
CA LYS A 823 -27.72 26.97 -23.29
C LYS A 823 -27.07 25.65 -22.83
N TRP A 824 -27.48 25.11 -21.68
CA TRP A 824 -27.22 23.73 -21.23
C TRP A 824 -28.53 23.00 -20.91
N GLY A 825 -28.54 21.66 -20.95
CA GLY A 825 -29.71 20.83 -20.65
C GLY A 825 -29.37 19.52 -19.96
N ALA A 826 -30.33 18.99 -19.21
CA ALA A 826 -30.24 17.73 -18.48
C ALA A 826 -31.57 16.98 -18.52
N PHE A 827 -31.45 15.66 -18.49
CA PHE A 827 -32.55 14.73 -18.50
C PHE A 827 -32.39 13.75 -17.34
N MET A 828 -33.43 13.57 -16.53
CA MET A 828 -33.42 12.71 -15.35
C MET A 828 -34.44 11.59 -15.48
N ILE A 829 -34.01 10.36 -15.22
CA ILE A 829 -34.90 9.20 -15.04
C ILE A 829 -34.89 8.80 -13.56
N CYS A 830 -36.08 8.79 -12.94
CA CYS A 830 -36.27 8.29 -11.59
C CYS A 830 -37.57 7.49 -11.51
N LYS A 831 -37.48 6.17 -11.24
CA LYS A 831 -38.64 5.28 -11.05
C LYS A 831 -39.75 5.50 -12.09
N GLU A 832 -39.38 5.39 -13.37
CA GLU A 832 -40.27 5.55 -14.54
C GLU A 832 -40.76 6.98 -14.84
N VAL A 833 -40.45 7.95 -13.99
CA VAL A 833 -40.72 9.37 -14.26
C VAL A 833 -39.52 10.01 -14.95
N THR A 834 -39.81 10.66 -16.07
CA THR A 834 -38.85 11.42 -16.87
C THR A 834 -39.02 12.91 -16.61
N VAL A 835 -37.94 13.61 -16.28
CA VAL A 835 -37.95 15.07 -16.07
C VAL A 835 -36.83 15.72 -16.88
N GLU A 836 -37.18 16.79 -17.59
CA GLU A 836 -36.29 17.59 -18.45
C GLU A 836 -36.11 18.99 -17.85
N PHE A 837 -34.88 19.51 -17.83
CA PHE A 837 -34.59 20.88 -17.37
C PHE A 837 -33.28 21.41 -17.96
N GLY A 838 -33.11 22.75 -18.01
CA GLY A 838 -31.93 23.41 -18.57
C GLY A 838 -32.01 24.93 -18.46
N ASP A 839 -30.90 25.64 -18.68
CA ASP A 839 -30.82 27.11 -18.54
C ASP A 839 -29.78 27.72 -19.50
N PHE A 840 -29.79 29.05 -19.66
CA PHE A 840 -28.89 29.79 -20.55
C PHE A 840 -27.53 30.10 -19.91
N TRP A 841 -26.48 30.07 -20.72
CA TRP A 841 -25.18 30.61 -20.34
C TRP A 841 -25.22 32.14 -20.36
N ASN A 842 -24.47 32.78 -19.46
CA ASN A 842 -24.32 34.23 -19.50
C ASN A 842 -23.62 34.65 -20.81
N LYS A 843 -24.09 35.73 -21.47
CA LYS A 843 -23.57 36.20 -22.77
C LYS A 843 -22.07 36.52 -22.75
N ASN A 844 -21.49 36.76 -21.57
CA ASN A 844 -20.08 37.08 -21.38
C ASN A 844 -19.19 35.88 -20.99
N ASP A 845 -19.73 34.66 -20.94
CA ASP A 845 -18.96 33.48 -20.52
C ASP A 845 -18.06 32.94 -21.64
N SER A 846 -16.76 33.25 -21.53
CA SER A 846 -15.69 32.81 -22.44
C SER A 846 -15.00 31.50 -22.01
N SER A 847 -15.56 30.78 -21.04
CA SER A 847 -14.96 29.54 -20.52
C SER A 847 -14.77 28.49 -21.63
N PRO A 848 -13.66 27.73 -21.61
CA PRO A 848 -13.45 26.61 -22.52
C PRO A 848 -14.57 25.57 -22.45
N ILE A 849 -14.79 24.84 -23.54
CA ILE A 849 -15.92 23.91 -23.67
C ILE A 849 -15.97 22.89 -22.54
N HIS A 850 -14.85 22.25 -22.20
CA HIS A 850 -14.78 21.25 -21.11
C HIS A 850 -15.04 21.84 -19.72
N VAL A 851 -14.91 23.16 -19.53
CA VAL A 851 -15.29 23.85 -18.28
C VAL A 851 -16.79 24.11 -18.27
N LYS A 852 -17.38 24.51 -19.40
CA LYS A 852 -18.84 24.67 -19.55
C LYS A 852 -19.58 23.35 -19.33
N GLU A 853 -19.03 22.27 -19.86
CA GLU A 853 -19.43 20.87 -19.63
C GLU A 853 -19.49 20.49 -18.15
N ALA A 854 -18.40 20.76 -17.43
CA ALA A 854 -18.35 20.53 -15.99
C ALA A 854 -19.34 21.42 -15.23
N ASN A 855 -19.54 22.67 -15.65
CA ASN A 855 -20.53 23.55 -15.05
C ASN A 855 -21.95 23.07 -15.33
N ALA A 856 -22.24 22.54 -16.52
CA ALA A 856 -23.55 21.98 -16.86
C ALA A 856 -23.88 20.81 -15.93
N LEU A 857 -22.92 19.90 -15.70
CA LEU A 857 -23.02 18.84 -14.70
C LEU A 857 -23.31 19.40 -13.30
N LEU A 858 -22.55 20.42 -12.86
CA LEU A 858 -22.75 21.04 -11.56
C LEU A 858 -24.15 21.65 -11.41
N HIS A 859 -24.59 22.46 -12.38
CA HIS A 859 -25.91 23.09 -12.37
C HIS A 859 -27.01 22.04 -12.37
N SER A 860 -26.86 20.99 -13.18
CA SER A 860 -27.83 19.90 -13.25
C SER A 860 -28.01 19.23 -11.89
N LEU A 861 -26.91 18.89 -11.23
CA LEU A 861 -26.92 18.29 -9.90
C LEU A 861 -27.52 19.24 -8.84
N CYS A 862 -27.25 20.54 -8.93
CA CYS A 862 -27.84 21.55 -8.06
C CYS A 862 -29.37 21.65 -8.26
N SER A 863 -29.86 21.58 -9.49
CA SER A 863 -31.29 21.64 -9.80
C SER A 863 -32.09 20.47 -9.23
N VAL A 864 -31.45 19.30 -9.05
CA VAL A 864 -32.10 18.10 -8.48
C VAL A 864 -31.57 17.76 -7.09
N LYS A 865 -30.95 18.71 -6.39
CA LYS A 865 -30.25 18.51 -5.11
C LYS A 865 -31.06 17.71 -4.09
N GLU A 866 -32.35 17.99 -3.98
CA GLU A 866 -33.26 17.31 -3.02
C GLU A 866 -33.56 15.86 -3.40
N ARG A 867 -33.48 15.51 -4.69
CA ARG A 867 -33.77 14.17 -5.20
C ARG A 867 -32.55 13.25 -5.20
N ILE A 868 -31.34 13.82 -5.25
CA ILE A 868 -30.07 13.08 -5.30
C ILE A 868 -29.48 12.79 -3.90
N VAL A 869 -30.22 13.08 -2.82
CA VAL A 869 -29.77 12.83 -1.45
C VAL A 869 -29.61 11.33 -1.20
N ASP A 870 -28.48 10.96 -0.60
CA ASP A 870 -28.08 9.59 -0.25
C ASP A 870 -28.16 8.61 -1.44
N SER A 871 -27.96 9.09 -2.67
CA SER A 871 -28.21 8.31 -3.89
C SER A 871 -26.94 7.96 -4.66
N ARG A 872 -27.03 6.96 -5.54
CA ARG A 872 -26.09 6.78 -6.66
C ARG A 872 -26.63 7.50 -7.88
N VAL A 873 -25.84 8.41 -8.42
CA VAL A 873 -26.13 9.15 -9.64
C VAL A 873 -25.16 8.70 -10.73
N ASP A 874 -25.67 8.03 -11.75
CA ASP A 874 -24.92 7.82 -12.99
C ASP A 874 -25.18 9.03 -13.89
N ALA A 875 -24.14 9.80 -14.18
CA ALA A 875 -24.20 10.96 -15.05
C ALA A 875 -23.47 10.67 -16.38
N PHE A 876 -24.21 10.74 -17.48
CA PHE A 876 -23.66 10.54 -18.82
C PHE A 876 -23.18 11.87 -19.39
N CYS A 877 -21.93 11.95 -19.84
CA CYS A 877 -21.32 13.16 -20.39
C CYS A 877 -20.54 12.82 -21.65
N ASP A 878 -20.58 13.67 -22.66
CA ASP A 878 -19.88 13.46 -23.93
C ASP A 878 -18.48 14.11 -23.98
N ASN A 879 -18.06 14.73 -22.87
CA ASN A 879 -16.72 15.27 -22.72
C ASN A 879 -15.79 14.33 -21.96
N LEU A 880 -14.91 13.66 -22.69
CA LEU A 880 -13.93 12.73 -22.11
C LEU A 880 -12.95 13.41 -21.13
N ALA A 881 -12.69 14.72 -21.26
CA ALA A 881 -11.82 15.44 -20.33
C ALA A 881 -12.50 15.60 -18.96
N VAL A 882 -13.81 15.85 -18.90
CA VAL A 882 -14.58 15.90 -17.65
C VAL A 882 -14.66 14.51 -17.02
N VAL A 883 -14.98 13.48 -17.81
CA VAL A 883 -15.03 12.09 -17.33
C VAL A 883 -13.67 11.67 -16.77
N ASN A 884 -12.58 11.87 -17.52
CA ASN A 884 -11.23 11.52 -17.07
C ASN A 884 -10.81 12.35 -15.85
N ALA A 885 -11.13 13.65 -15.81
CA ALA A 885 -10.79 14.48 -14.66
C ALA A 885 -11.59 14.09 -13.42
N TRP A 886 -12.86 13.68 -13.53
CA TRP A 886 -13.61 13.13 -12.41
C TRP A 886 -13.08 11.76 -11.97
N SER A 887 -12.86 10.84 -12.90
CA SER A 887 -12.33 9.50 -12.61
C SER A 887 -10.96 9.55 -11.96
N ASN A 888 -10.09 10.46 -12.39
CA ASN A 888 -8.78 10.71 -11.81
C ASN A 888 -8.81 11.69 -10.62
N GLN A 889 -10.00 12.20 -10.25
CA GLN A 889 -10.21 13.16 -9.15
C GLN A 889 -9.37 14.46 -9.32
N GLY A 890 -9.16 14.87 -10.56
CA GLY A 890 -8.50 16.11 -11.00
C GLY A 890 -7.89 15.99 -12.42
N GLY A 891 -7.68 17.14 -13.08
CA GLY A 891 -7.00 17.26 -14.37
C GLY A 891 -5.90 18.34 -14.37
N ARG A 892 -5.18 18.54 -15.48
CA ARG A 892 -4.11 19.56 -15.57
C ARG A 892 -4.63 21.01 -15.56
N ASP A 893 -5.89 21.22 -15.93
CA ASP A 893 -6.52 22.54 -15.99
C ASP A 893 -7.06 22.99 -14.62
N PRO A 894 -6.53 24.09 -14.03
CA PRO A 894 -7.02 24.67 -12.79
C PRO A 894 -8.51 25.07 -12.81
N SER A 895 -9.02 25.58 -13.94
CA SER A 895 -10.40 26.04 -14.06
C SER A 895 -11.39 24.88 -13.97
N LEU A 896 -11.11 23.78 -14.69
CA LEU A 896 -11.86 22.54 -14.57
C LEU A 896 -11.82 21.98 -13.13
N ASN A 897 -10.64 21.98 -12.50
CA ASN A 897 -10.51 21.52 -11.10
C ASN A 897 -11.35 22.37 -10.13
N GLY A 898 -11.47 23.68 -10.37
CA GLY A 898 -12.33 24.57 -9.59
C GLY A 898 -13.80 24.13 -9.62
N VAL A 899 -14.32 23.76 -10.80
CA VAL A 899 -15.68 23.24 -10.96
C VAL A 899 -15.84 21.86 -10.34
N LEU A 900 -14.89 20.95 -10.57
CA LEU A 900 -14.91 19.62 -9.95
C LEU A 900 -14.95 19.73 -8.42
N ARG A 901 -14.17 20.64 -7.82
CA ARG A 901 -14.20 20.88 -6.36
C ARG A 901 -15.60 21.25 -5.87
N LYS A 902 -16.36 22.06 -6.63
CA LYS A 902 -17.76 22.38 -6.31
C LYS A 902 -18.67 21.16 -6.42
N ILE A 903 -18.52 20.35 -7.47
CA ILE A 903 -19.27 19.09 -7.65
C ILE A 903 -19.00 18.14 -6.48
N PHE A 904 -17.76 18.02 -6.03
CA PHE A 904 -17.39 17.23 -4.85
C PHE A 904 -17.97 17.78 -3.55
N THR A 905 -17.96 19.10 -3.37
CA THR A 905 -18.62 19.72 -2.20
C THR A 905 -20.10 19.39 -2.19
N LEU A 906 -20.77 19.51 -3.34
CA LEU A 906 -22.17 19.15 -3.49
C LEU A 906 -22.41 17.67 -3.21
N SER A 907 -21.61 16.77 -3.81
CA SER A 907 -21.74 15.32 -3.60
C SER A 907 -21.56 14.94 -2.13
N LYS A 908 -20.70 15.67 -1.39
CA LYS A 908 -20.57 15.52 0.06
C LYS A 908 -21.81 16.01 0.80
N THR A 909 -22.33 17.19 0.46
CA THR A 909 -23.51 17.78 1.12
C THR A 909 -24.75 16.90 0.98
N VAL A 910 -24.92 16.23 -0.15
CA VAL A 910 -26.06 15.35 -0.41
C VAL A 910 -25.73 13.86 -0.31
N ASN A 911 -24.51 13.50 0.12
CA ASN A 911 -24.04 12.10 0.20
C ASN A 911 -24.28 11.26 -1.08
N MET A 912 -23.94 11.82 -2.25
CA MET A 912 -24.14 11.19 -3.55
C MET A 912 -22.89 10.45 -4.05
N ASP A 913 -23.09 9.26 -4.64
CA ASP A 913 -22.08 8.61 -5.52
C ASP A 913 -22.26 9.07 -6.96
N LEU A 914 -21.41 9.97 -7.44
CA LEU A 914 -21.45 10.38 -8.84
C LEU A 914 -20.54 9.47 -9.68
N ARG A 915 -21.14 8.71 -10.59
CA ARG A 915 -20.43 7.94 -11.61
C ARG A 915 -20.57 8.65 -12.95
N LEU A 916 -19.47 9.19 -13.45
CA LEU A 916 -19.44 9.71 -14.81
C LEU A 916 -19.21 8.58 -15.82
N VAL A 917 -20.07 8.52 -16.84
CA VAL A 917 -19.97 7.57 -17.95
C VAL A 917 -19.87 8.36 -19.24
N TYR A 918 -18.86 8.04 -20.06
CA TYR A 918 -18.73 8.64 -21.37
C TYR A 918 -19.78 8.09 -22.33
N VAL A 919 -20.45 8.98 -23.08
CA VAL A 919 -21.38 8.63 -24.17
C VAL A 919 -21.02 9.44 -25.40
N SER A 920 -20.99 8.80 -26.57
CA SER A 920 -20.81 9.51 -27.83
C SER A 920 -21.98 10.45 -28.10
N SER A 921 -21.75 11.69 -28.57
CA SER A 921 -22.80 12.69 -28.80
C SER A 921 -23.97 12.18 -29.67
N SER A 922 -23.72 11.29 -30.64
CA SER A 922 -24.75 10.65 -31.47
C SER A 922 -25.72 9.71 -30.74
N ARG A 923 -25.34 9.24 -29.55
CA ARG A 923 -26.14 8.37 -28.68
C ARG A 923 -26.66 9.13 -27.47
N ASN A 924 -26.59 10.46 -27.46
CA ASN A 924 -27.00 11.29 -26.35
C ASN A 924 -28.49 11.66 -26.46
N PRO A 925 -29.40 11.07 -25.65
CA PRO A 925 -30.84 11.31 -25.76
C PRO A 925 -31.27 12.77 -25.52
N ALA A 926 -30.44 13.57 -24.85
CA ALA A 926 -30.71 14.98 -24.56
C ALA A 926 -30.20 15.96 -25.65
N ASP A 927 -29.56 15.47 -26.73
CA ASP A 927 -29.12 16.29 -27.89
C ASP A 927 -30.31 17.02 -28.56
N ARG A 928 -31.50 16.42 -28.52
CA ARG A 928 -32.73 17.02 -29.05
C ARG A 928 -33.19 18.25 -28.24
N GLU A 929 -32.95 18.26 -26.93
CA GLU A 929 -33.45 19.29 -26.00
C GLU A 929 -32.46 20.45 -25.79
N SER A 930 -31.16 20.20 -25.96
CA SER A 930 -30.15 21.28 -26.00
C SER A 930 -30.26 22.16 -27.27
N ARG A 931 -30.80 21.61 -28.37
CA ARG A 931 -30.93 22.28 -29.67
C ARG A 931 -32.31 22.88 -29.95
N LYS A 932 -33.32 22.62 -29.12
CA LYS A 932 -34.69 23.14 -29.29
C LYS A 932 -34.93 24.38 -28.43
N LEU A 933 -35.26 25.50 -29.08
CA LEU A 933 -35.88 26.67 -28.45
C LEU A 933 -37.38 26.40 -28.31
N ARG A 934 -37.92 26.37 -27.09
CA ARG A 934 -39.39 26.32 -26.88
C ARG A 934 -39.94 27.75 -26.89
N LEU A 935 -41.19 27.94 -27.33
CA LEU A 935 -41.86 29.26 -27.31
C LEU A 935 -41.97 29.86 -25.88
N SER A 936 -41.90 29.01 -24.85
CA SER A 936 -41.82 29.40 -23.44
C SER A 936 -40.44 29.90 -23.00
N ASP A 937 -39.40 29.73 -23.81
CA ASP A 937 -38.01 30.14 -23.51
C ASP A 937 -37.73 31.61 -23.89
N ALA A 938 -38.79 32.40 -24.16
CA ALA A 938 -38.68 33.81 -24.52
C ALA A 938 -38.37 34.67 -23.29
N MET A 939 -37.22 35.33 -23.28
CA MET A 939 -36.90 36.38 -22.31
C MET A 939 -37.35 37.74 -22.88
N LEU A 940 -38.07 38.54 -22.09
CA LEU A 940 -38.41 39.92 -22.47
C LEU A 940 -37.11 40.73 -22.63
N SER A 941 -37.08 41.62 -23.65
CA SER A 941 -35.95 42.51 -23.91
C SER A 941 -35.56 43.28 -22.64
N PRO A 942 -34.28 43.31 -22.23
CA PRO A 942 -33.80 44.10 -21.10
C PRO A 942 -34.18 45.59 -21.20
N MET A 943 -34.23 46.14 -22.42
CA MET A 943 -34.64 47.55 -22.65
C MET A 943 -36.10 47.84 -22.27
N LYS A 944 -36.98 46.83 -22.20
CA LYS A 944 -38.37 47.04 -21.74
C LYS A 944 -38.48 47.25 -20.22
N TRP A 945 -37.44 46.91 -19.45
CA TRP A 945 -37.39 47.17 -18.01
C TRP A 945 -36.93 48.60 -17.66
N GLU A 946 -36.36 49.36 -18.61
CA GLU A 946 -35.96 50.76 -18.37
C GLU A 946 -37.10 51.77 -18.56
N ILE A 947 -38.31 51.31 -18.94
CA ILE A 947 -39.51 52.16 -19.12
C ILE A 947 -40.60 51.83 -18.07
N CYS A 948 -40.24 51.22 -16.94
CA CYS A 948 -41.16 51.05 -15.80
C CYS A 948 -40.57 51.65 -14.51
#